data_AF-A0AAU2Z3M8-F1
#
_entry.id   AF-A0AAU2Z3M8-F1
#
_cell.length_a   1.000
_cell.length_b   1.000
_cell.length_c   1.000
_cell.angle_alpha   90.00
_cell.angle_beta   90.00
_cell.angle_gamma   90.00
#
_symmetry.space_group_name_H-M   'P 1'
#
loop_
_entity.id
_entity.type
_entity.pdbx_description
1 polymer ?
#
loop_
_entity_poly.entity_id
_entity_poly.type
_entity_poly.pdbx_seq_one_letter_code
_entity_poly.pdbx_strand_id
1 'polypeptide(L)'
;MGTRERGARAASGDALTLYTEIRRVLALLDVHSARVTRVGAAASEARAGTGRGSGDGLGDAPSDPPGSGSGSGLVGDSAAGLEGGPEAGLDGGLSVGTGGGHDSGPEASLDGDLHAGTGGGLDGSPEASPDNGLNARTDGGHDGGRAAGLDSDLNAGTDTGPDGSLDNAPEDGSPAATPTTAPTPHSTAPAPTPKGSAIDGPSVAPLDALTAYFGLTPFERDLVLLTAAYELDPTTAARCAAAGGDPERAHPTFSLALAALDGAHWSALTPVAPLRRWRLVDLDDETRLTRSRLRLDERILHFLLGSPYLDARLHGQLRRAPVPDELPPSYDLAADRVTAGWTTTARPGAPLLVEVVGGDLRSRADIAAAAAARSGLGLYEMSAEDIPTDPTQRDLLARLWQREAILLPAALLVEVGELDRDQRAATEAFLAGAAVPVVVSSADPRPTERSRGERVNVPRLDDEEQFGLWAGAFEDVADIDEGQLRSLVAQFQLPPHVIRSAADTVRRDLPGEDELDAASLAWRAGLGEARLGMDELGRRIEPEAGWHDLVLHERQTSTLREIVAHVRRRATVHQEWGFAATLRRGLGVTALFAGGSGTGKTLAAEVMAKELGLDLFVIDLSQVVSKYIGETEKNLRKVFDAAERGGALLLFDEADALFGKRSEVKDSHDRYANLEVSYLLMRMEAYRGLAILTTNMKKALDTAFMRRIRFVVDFPFPAEHERAEIWRRVLPPQTPTKGIDPELLAQLTVAGGSIRNIALSGAFLAAEEGDRLQMRHMLAAARTEYVKLERSLTASEVRGWV
;
A
#
# COMPACT_ATOMS: atom_id res chain seq x y z
N MET A 1 -32.57 23.85 7.89
CA MET A 1 -33.11 24.64 6.78
C MET A 1 -32.21 25.83 6.46
N GLY A 2 -32.05 26.79 7.39
CA GLY A 2 -31.29 28.05 7.20
C GLY A 2 -29.77 28.00 6.96
N THR A 3 -29.21 26.88 6.50
CA THR A 3 -27.87 26.82 5.86
C THR A 3 -27.98 26.92 4.34
N ARG A 4 -28.93 26.21 3.71
CA ARG A 4 -29.22 26.33 2.26
C ARG A 4 -29.62 27.75 1.88
N GLU A 5 -30.45 28.40 2.70
CA GLU A 5 -30.89 29.78 2.45
C GLU A 5 -29.76 30.82 2.62
N ARG A 6 -28.74 30.53 3.44
CA ARG A 6 -27.56 31.39 3.58
C ARG A 6 -26.61 31.22 2.38
N GLY A 7 -26.32 29.99 1.98
CA GLY A 7 -25.52 29.73 0.78
C GLY A 7 -26.12 30.34 -0.49
N ALA A 8 -27.44 30.22 -0.67
CA ALA A 8 -28.15 30.83 -1.79
C ALA A 8 -28.09 32.37 -1.79
N ARG A 9 -28.08 33.02 -0.62
CA ARG A 9 -27.92 34.48 -0.51
C ARG A 9 -26.49 34.94 -0.78
N ALA A 10 -25.48 34.18 -0.34
CA ALA A 10 -24.07 34.48 -0.65
C ALA A 10 -23.81 34.41 -2.16
N ALA A 11 -24.13 33.28 -2.80
CA ALA A 11 -23.97 33.10 -4.24
C ALA A 11 -24.74 34.16 -5.08
N SER A 12 -25.90 34.60 -4.60
CA SER A 12 -26.66 35.70 -5.23
C SER A 12 -26.00 37.08 -5.10
N GLY A 13 -25.13 37.29 -4.11
CA GLY A 13 -24.32 38.51 -3.96
C GLY A 13 -23.03 38.45 -4.79
N ASP A 14 -22.36 37.30 -4.80
CA ASP A 14 -21.15 37.07 -5.60
C ASP A 14 -21.43 37.22 -7.11
N ALA A 15 -22.51 36.60 -7.61
CA ALA A 15 -22.92 36.72 -9.00
C ALA A 15 -23.28 38.16 -9.41
N LEU A 16 -23.90 38.94 -8.51
CA LEU A 16 -24.21 40.35 -8.73
C LEU A 16 -22.93 41.21 -8.79
N THR A 17 -21.92 40.86 -7.98
CA THR A 17 -20.61 41.52 -7.95
C THR A 17 -19.84 41.23 -9.24
N LEU A 18 -19.76 39.96 -9.65
CA LEU A 18 -19.17 39.54 -10.93
C LEU A 18 -19.82 40.25 -12.12
N TYR A 19 -21.15 40.31 -12.18
CA TYR A 19 -21.86 40.95 -13.30
C TYR A 19 -21.70 42.49 -13.30
N THR A 20 -21.44 43.10 -12.15
CA THR A 20 -21.08 44.53 -12.04
C THR A 20 -19.69 44.80 -12.62
N GLU A 21 -18.70 43.96 -12.29
CA GLU A 21 -17.34 44.06 -12.84
C GLU A 21 -17.29 43.74 -14.36
N ILE A 22 -18.08 42.77 -14.82
CA ILE A 22 -18.28 42.51 -16.27
C ILE A 22 -18.79 43.77 -16.97
N ARG A 23 -19.79 44.47 -16.40
CA ARG A 23 -20.32 45.72 -16.97
C ARG A 23 -19.29 46.85 -17.01
N ARG A 24 -18.39 46.94 -16.02
CA ARG A 24 -17.25 47.87 -16.02
C ARG A 24 -16.33 47.60 -17.22
N VAL A 25 -15.96 46.34 -17.47
CA VAL A 25 -15.07 45.97 -18.59
C VAL A 25 -15.75 46.15 -19.96
N LEU A 26 -17.03 45.82 -20.09
CA LEU A 26 -17.78 46.05 -21.35
C LEU A 26 -17.92 47.54 -21.68
N ALA A 27 -17.99 48.43 -20.68
CA ALA A 27 -17.98 49.88 -20.90
C ALA A 27 -16.64 50.39 -21.47
N LEU A 28 -15.51 49.74 -21.15
CA LEU A 28 -14.22 50.06 -21.76
C LEU A 28 -14.19 49.70 -23.26
N LEU A 29 -14.80 48.58 -23.65
CA LEU A 29 -14.98 48.23 -25.07
C LEU A 29 -15.85 49.27 -25.80
N ASP A 30 -16.96 49.70 -25.22
CA ASP A 30 -17.83 50.72 -25.81
C ASP A 30 -17.09 52.05 -26.02
N VAL A 31 -16.29 52.48 -25.02
CA VAL A 31 -15.43 53.68 -25.12
C VAL A 31 -14.34 53.51 -26.17
N HIS A 32 -13.74 52.32 -26.30
CA HIS A 32 -12.73 52.05 -27.33
C HIS A 32 -13.35 52.05 -28.73
N SER A 33 -14.47 51.36 -28.94
CA SER A 33 -15.21 51.35 -30.21
C SER A 33 -15.58 52.77 -30.65
N ALA A 34 -16.10 53.60 -29.72
CA ALA A 34 -16.40 55.00 -30.00
C ALA A 34 -15.18 55.85 -30.39
N ARG A 35 -13.95 55.47 -29.98
CA ARG A 35 -12.70 56.09 -30.48
C ARG A 35 -12.36 55.58 -31.88
N VAL A 36 -12.44 54.26 -32.12
CA VAL A 36 -12.18 53.63 -33.43
C VAL A 36 -13.11 54.19 -34.51
N THR A 37 -14.41 54.31 -34.24
CA THR A 37 -15.37 54.89 -35.20
C THR A 37 -15.04 56.35 -35.53
N ARG A 38 -14.63 57.18 -34.55
CA ARG A 38 -14.25 58.58 -34.79
C ARG A 38 -12.96 58.70 -35.60
N VAL A 39 -11.96 57.87 -35.34
CA VAL A 39 -10.71 57.83 -36.13
C VAL A 39 -10.99 57.35 -37.56
N GLY A 40 -11.83 56.32 -37.72
CA GLY A 40 -12.28 55.86 -39.03
C GLY A 40 -13.06 56.91 -39.82
N ALA A 41 -13.97 57.64 -39.17
CA ALA A 41 -14.70 58.76 -39.77
C ALA A 41 -13.76 59.89 -40.21
N ALA A 42 -12.86 60.35 -39.33
CA ALA A 42 -11.89 61.39 -39.67
C ALA A 42 -10.93 60.96 -40.80
N ALA A 43 -10.52 59.69 -40.86
CA ALA A 43 -9.73 59.15 -41.96
C ALA A 43 -10.52 59.03 -43.28
N SER A 44 -11.85 58.80 -43.20
CA SER A 44 -12.75 58.84 -44.35
C SER A 44 -12.95 60.26 -44.87
N GLU A 45 -13.19 61.23 -43.99
CA GLU A 45 -13.32 62.65 -44.33
C GLU A 45 -12.01 63.22 -44.91
N ALA A 46 -10.85 62.83 -44.38
CA ALA A 46 -9.55 63.21 -44.94
C ALA A 46 -9.30 62.63 -46.35
N ARG A 47 -9.87 61.45 -46.67
CA ARG A 47 -9.84 60.87 -48.02
C ARG A 47 -10.88 61.50 -48.96
N ALA A 48 -12.01 61.98 -48.45
CA ALA A 48 -12.99 62.73 -49.22
C ALA A 48 -12.53 64.17 -49.52
N GLY A 49 -11.83 64.80 -48.56
CA GLY A 49 -11.34 66.18 -48.65
C GLY A 49 -10.20 66.39 -49.64
N THR A 50 -9.48 65.34 -50.04
CA THR A 50 -8.40 65.39 -51.04
C THR A 50 -8.87 65.16 -52.49
N GLY A 51 -10.18 65.02 -52.73
CA GLY A 51 -10.73 64.58 -54.02
C GLY A 51 -11.63 65.56 -54.77
N ARG A 52 -11.28 66.85 -54.91
CA ARG A 52 -12.04 67.81 -55.77
C ARG A 52 -11.19 68.93 -56.42
N GLY A 53 -11.22 68.98 -57.76
CA GLY A 53 -10.54 69.97 -58.63
C GLY A 53 -9.18 69.44 -59.15
N SER A 54 -8.87 69.36 -60.45
CA SER A 54 -9.58 69.73 -61.70
C SER A 54 -9.25 68.67 -62.79
N GLY A 55 -9.98 68.47 -63.91
CA GLY A 55 -10.06 69.34 -65.10
C GLY A 55 -8.71 69.45 -65.84
N ASP A 56 -8.53 69.11 -67.12
CA ASP A 56 -9.50 68.68 -68.16
C ASP A 56 -8.77 68.06 -69.41
N GLY A 57 -9.37 67.07 -70.11
CA GLY A 57 -8.95 66.42 -71.40
C GLY A 57 -7.54 65.76 -71.49
N LEU A 58 -7.19 64.79 -72.36
CA LEU A 58 -7.82 63.84 -73.32
C LEU A 58 -6.88 62.58 -73.41
N GLY A 59 -7.10 61.44 -74.09
CA GLY A 59 -8.14 60.96 -75.03
C GLY A 59 -7.83 59.51 -75.53
N ASP A 60 -8.48 59.07 -76.61
CA ASP A 60 -8.28 57.88 -77.49
C ASP A 60 -7.59 56.58 -76.99
N ALA A 61 -8.41 55.59 -76.55
CA ALA A 61 -8.86 54.39 -77.31
C ALA A 61 -7.88 53.57 -78.22
N PRO A 62 -8.13 52.25 -78.50
CA PRO A 62 -8.96 51.24 -77.79
C PRO A 62 -8.39 49.78 -77.76
N SER A 63 -9.25 48.82 -77.30
CA SER A 63 -9.39 47.40 -77.73
C SER A 63 -8.43 46.29 -77.25
N ASP A 64 -8.82 45.66 -76.12
CA ASP A 64 -9.32 44.27 -75.96
C ASP A 64 -8.48 42.98 -76.26
N PRO A 65 -8.84 41.82 -75.62
CA PRO A 65 -7.96 40.65 -75.41
C PRO A 65 -8.30 39.40 -76.25
N PRO A 66 -7.49 38.31 -76.18
CA PRO A 66 -7.70 37.20 -75.21
C PRO A 66 -6.35 36.72 -74.59
N GLY A 67 -6.21 35.65 -73.77
CA GLY A 67 -7.18 34.73 -73.14
C GLY A 67 -6.79 33.23 -73.26
N SER A 68 -6.81 32.48 -72.14
CA SER A 68 -6.69 31.01 -72.00
C SER A 68 -5.33 30.31 -72.32
N GLY A 69 -5.17 29.06 -71.84
CA GLY A 69 -3.98 28.20 -71.98
C GLY A 69 -3.14 28.14 -70.69
N SER A 70 -2.99 27.04 -69.92
CA SER A 70 -3.05 25.58 -70.11
C SER A 70 -1.74 24.94 -70.63
N GLY A 71 -1.19 24.02 -69.82
CA GLY A 71 -0.01 23.18 -70.11
C GLY A 71 1.27 23.66 -69.38
N SER A 72 2.18 22.88 -68.81
CA SER A 72 2.33 21.46 -68.40
C SER A 72 3.75 20.97 -68.78
N GLY A 73 4.63 20.83 -67.79
CA GLY A 73 5.97 20.24 -67.96
C GLY A 73 7.00 21.12 -68.68
N LEU A 74 8.26 20.70 -68.80
CA LEU A 74 8.96 19.59 -68.12
C LEU A 74 10.49 19.72 -68.36
N VAL A 75 11.32 19.50 -67.33
CA VAL A 75 12.81 19.42 -67.40
C VAL A 75 13.49 20.74 -67.85
N GLY A 76 14.78 20.94 -67.53
CA GLY A 76 15.47 22.20 -67.86
C GLY A 76 17.00 22.22 -67.74
N ASP A 77 17.56 21.54 -66.72
CA ASP A 77 19.01 21.27 -66.57
C ASP A 77 19.95 22.49 -66.39
N SER A 78 21.23 22.24 -66.04
CA SER A 78 22.44 23.05 -66.26
C SER A 78 22.51 24.53 -65.76
N ALA A 79 23.61 25.02 -65.17
CA ALA A 79 24.91 24.45 -64.82
C ALA A 79 25.73 25.44 -63.95
N ALA A 80 26.91 24.98 -63.48
CA ALA A 80 28.06 25.74 -62.95
C ALA A 80 27.90 26.52 -61.61
N GLY A 81 28.91 26.53 -60.72
CA GLY A 81 30.16 25.77 -60.72
C GLY A 81 31.31 26.49 -59.98
N LEU A 82 32.40 25.74 -59.68
CA LEU A 82 33.69 26.22 -59.13
C LEU A 82 33.61 26.76 -57.68
N GLU A 83 34.56 26.58 -56.76
CA GLU A 83 35.83 25.84 -56.61
C GLU A 83 36.04 25.64 -55.08
N GLY A 84 36.80 24.69 -54.51
CA GLY A 84 37.60 23.57 -55.02
C GLY A 84 38.13 22.73 -53.81
N GLY A 85 38.62 21.50 -54.06
CA GLY A 85 39.19 20.59 -53.04
C GLY A 85 40.71 20.77 -52.85
N PRO A 86 41.53 19.71 -52.64
CA PRO A 86 41.24 18.27 -52.42
C PRO A 86 41.75 17.81 -51.02
N GLU A 87 42.02 16.56 -50.59
CA GLU A 87 41.87 15.15 -51.02
C GLU A 87 41.98 14.28 -49.72
N ALA A 88 41.65 12.99 -49.59
CA ALA A 88 41.10 11.96 -50.50
C ALA A 88 39.88 11.28 -49.80
N GLY A 89 39.56 9.97 -49.76
CA GLY A 89 40.15 8.69 -50.21
C GLY A 89 40.37 7.72 -49.03
N LEU A 90 40.00 6.42 -49.07
CA LEU A 90 39.34 5.60 -50.10
C LEU A 90 38.44 4.50 -49.46
N ASP A 91 37.42 4.08 -50.22
CA ASP A 91 36.71 2.78 -50.28
C ASP A 91 36.17 2.05 -49.00
N GLY A 92 35.02 1.35 -49.05
CA GLY A 92 34.04 1.17 -50.13
C GLY A 92 33.03 0.03 -49.86
N GLY A 93 31.84 0.08 -50.50
CA GLY A 93 30.76 -0.95 -50.44
C GLY A 93 29.88 -0.88 -49.18
N LEU A 94 28.52 -0.86 -49.18
CA LEU A 94 27.46 -1.47 -50.01
C LEU A 94 27.46 -3.02 -49.99
N SER A 95 26.32 -3.71 -49.78
CA SER A 95 24.97 -3.27 -49.39
C SER A 95 24.03 -4.44 -48.98
N VAL A 96 23.05 -4.14 -48.10
CA VAL A 96 21.70 -4.73 -47.93
C VAL A 96 21.38 -6.12 -48.56
N GLY A 97 20.88 -7.05 -47.74
CA GLY A 97 20.16 -8.26 -48.17
C GLY A 97 19.30 -8.88 -47.05
N THR A 98 18.12 -9.43 -47.38
CA THR A 98 17.09 -9.87 -46.41
C THR A 98 16.67 -11.34 -46.57
N GLY A 99 16.31 -12.00 -45.46
CA GLY A 99 15.76 -13.37 -45.39
C GLY A 99 16.81 -14.41 -44.98
N GLY A 100 16.48 -15.56 -44.37
CA GLY A 100 15.16 -16.03 -43.89
C GLY A 100 14.94 -17.52 -44.21
N GLY A 101 14.85 -18.40 -43.20
CA GLY A 101 14.60 -19.84 -43.41
C GLY A 101 14.87 -20.74 -42.20
N HIS A 102 14.36 -21.98 -42.29
CA HIS A 102 14.56 -23.12 -41.38
C HIS A 102 16.03 -23.64 -41.43
N ASP A 103 16.51 -24.63 -40.65
CA ASP A 103 15.85 -25.85 -40.14
C ASP A 103 16.59 -26.51 -38.93
N SER A 104 16.20 -27.75 -38.64
CA SER A 104 16.44 -28.66 -37.51
C SER A 104 17.90 -29.11 -37.25
N GLY A 105 18.12 -29.85 -36.14
CA GLY A 105 19.39 -30.52 -35.77
C GLY A 105 19.69 -31.80 -36.59
N PRO A 106 20.42 -32.83 -36.08
CA PRO A 106 20.67 -33.21 -34.67
C PRO A 106 22.13 -33.71 -34.38
N GLU A 107 22.32 -34.58 -33.37
CA GLU A 107 23.46 -35.52 -33.16
C GLU A 107 24.87 -34.95 -32.80
N ALA A 108 25.82 -35.67 -32.17
CA ALA A 108 25.80 -36.94 -31.40
C ALA A 108 27.07 -37.05 -30.49
N SER A 109 27.14 -38.11 -29.67
CA SER A 109 28.21 -38.45 -28.70
C SER A 109 29.60 -38.74 -29.29
N LEU A 110 30.65 -38.68 -28.46
CA LEU A 110 31.91 -39.45 -28.63
C LEU A 110 32.60 -39.76 -27.28
N ASP A 111 33.20 -40.95 -27.19
CA ASP A 111 33.95 -41.48 -26.02
C ASP A 111 35.43 -41.02 -25.98
N GLY A 112 36.18 -41.34 -24.90
CA GLY A 112 37.59 -40.91 -24.79
C GLY A 112 38.42 -41.35 -23.56
N ASP A 113 38.38 -42.64 -23.19
CA ASP A 113 39.35 -43.44 -22.40
C ASP A 113 40.44 -42.82 -21.45
N LEU A 114 40.42 -43.34 -20.21
CA LEU A 114 41.53 -43.97 -19.47
C LEU A 114 42.96 -43.38 -19.49
N HIS A 115 43.50 -43.11 -18.29
CA HIS A 115 44.55 -43.99 -17.70
C HIS A 115 44.71 -43.84 -16.17
N ALA A 116 45.62 -44.61 -15.56
CA ALA A 116 45.69 -44.84 -14.11
C ALA A 116 47.10 -44.70 -13.50
N GLY A 117 47.20 -44.59 -12.17
CA GLY A 117 48.47 -44.57 -11.40
C GLY A 117 48.32 -43.90 -10.02
N THR A 118 47.88 -44.58 -8.95
CA THR A 118 48.63 -45.43 -8.00
C THR A 118 49.55 -44.71 -7.00
N GLY A 119 49.27 -44.88 -5.69
CA GLY A 119 50.20 -44.65 -4.57
C GLY A 119 49.81 -43.49 -3.63
N GLY A 120 49.97 -43.57 -2.29
CA GLY A 120 50.28 -44.77 -1.49
C GLY A 120 50.96 -44.52 -0.13
N GLY A 121 50.23 -44.02 0.88
CA GLY A 121 50.75 -43.87 2.27
C GLY A 121 51.75 -42.71 2.46
N LEU A 122 52.29 -42.48 3.67
CA LEU A 122 51.91 -42.96 5.00
C LEU A 122 52.60 -42.09 6.09
N ASP A 123 51.99 -42.04 7.29
CA ASP A 123 52.60 -41.66 8.59
C ASP A 123 53.10 -40.21 8.82
N GLY A 124 53.38 -39.85 10.08
CA GLY A 124 54.10 -38.61 10.44
C GLY A 124 53.41 -37.64 11.44
N SER A 125 53.38 -38.01 12.72
CA SER A 125 53.35 -37.06 13.87
C SER A 125 54.70 -37.13 14.59
N PRO A 126 55.01 -36.32 15.64
CA PRO A 126 54.40 -35.08 16.17
C PRO A 126 55.44 -33.92 16.31
N GLU A 127 55.05 -32.76 16.86
CA GLU A 127 55.91 -31.97 17.77
C GLU A 127 55.09 -30.97 18.63
N ALA A 128 55.70 -30.31 19.63
CA ALA A 128 54.96 -29.63 20.71
C ALA A 128 55.65 -28.40 21.36
N SER A 129 54.84 -27.56 22.02
CA SER A 129 55.24 -26.53 23.03
C SER A 129 56.01 -25.29 22.49
N PRO A 130 56.29 -24.23 23.31
CA PRO A 130 55.88 -23.93 24.70
C PRO A 130 55.30 -22.49 24.95
N ASP A 131 54.83 -22.29 26.19
CA ASP A 131 54.85 -21.08 27.05
C ASP A 131 54.82 -19.63 26.47
N ASN A 132 53.77 -18.87 26.85
CA ASN A 132 53.79 -17.84 27.92
C ASN A 132 52.43 -17.09 27.97
N GLY A 133 52.03 -16.38 29.05
CA GLY A 133 52.63 -16.27 30.38
C GLY A 133 52.21 -14.99 31.13
N LEU A 134 51.73 -15.15 32.38
CA LEU A 134 51.72 -14.18 33.50
C LEU A 134 50.79 -12.94 33.54
N ASN A 135 50.16 -12.80 34.72
CA ASN A 135 49.84 -11.55 35.48
C ASN A 135 48.70 -10.60 35.03
N ALA A 136 48.05 -9.84 35.93
CA ALA A 136 47.81 -10.00 37.39
C ALA A 136 46.77 -8.98 37.94
N ARG A 137 46.08 -9.37 39.03
CA ARG A 137 45.53 -8.58 40.19
C ARG A 137 45.45 -7.04 40.05
N THR A 138 44.32 -6.38 40.35
CA THR A 138 43.72 -6.11 41.69
C THR A 138 42.39 -5.34 41.47
N ASP A 139 41.36 -5.21 42.32
CA ASP A 139 40.98 -5.55 43.73
C ASP A 139 40.58 -4.27 44.54
N GLY A 140 39.53 -4.38 45.38
CA GLY A 140 38.90 -3.31 46.18
C GLY A 140 37.83 -2.44 45.45
N GLY A 141 36.78 -1.91 46.10
CA GLY A 141 36.24 -2.17 47.45
C GLY A 141 35.49 -0.97 48.09
N HIS A 142 34.46 -1.25 48.92
CA HIS A 142 33.73 -0.32 49.83
C HIS A 142 32.86 0.81 49.20
N ASP A 143 31.90 1.46 49.89
CA ASP A 143 30.96 1.08 50.99
C ASP A 143 29.92 2.22 51.24
N GLY A 144 28.78 1.92 51.90
CA GLY A 144 28.06 2.82 52.81
C GLY A 144 27.05 3.87 52.28
N GLY A 145 25.89 3.99 52.94
CA GLY A 145 24.97 5.15 52.81
C GLY A 145 23.55 4.94 53.39
N ARG A 146 23.15 5.74 54.41
CA ARG A 146 21.82 5.70 55.08
C ARG A 146 21.22 7.11 55.28
N ALA A 147 19.91 7.27 55.06
CA ALA A 147 18.96 8.20 55.71
C ALA A 147 17.53 7.80 55.27
N ALA A 148 16.50 7.62 56.12
CA ALA A 148 15.75 8.60 56.93
C ALA A 148 15.06 9.69 56.08
N GLY A 149 13.75 9.98 56.17
CA GLY A 149 12.67 9.45 57.02
C GLY A 149 11.98 10.56 57.84
N LEU A 150 10.66 10.73 57.70
CA LEU A 150 9.84 11.70 58.46
C LEU A 150 8.34 11.33 58.41
N ASP A 151 7.62 11.55 59.51
CA ASP A 151 6.19 11.26 59.69
C ASP A 151 5.29 12.51 59.53
N SER A 152 3.98 12.33 59.30
CA SER A 152 2.91 13.15 59.94
C SER A 152 1.53 12.48 59.83
N ASP A 153 0.79 12.43 60.93
CA ASP A 153 -0.64 12.07 60.96
C ASP A 153 -1.54 13.20 60.42
N LEU A 154 -2.81 12.89 60.08
CA LEU A 154 -3.99 13.44 60.78
C LEU A 154 -5.36 12.95 60.25
N ASN A 155 -6.05 12.18 61.10
CA ASN A 155 -7.46 12.35 61.54
C ASN A 155 -8.69 12.16 60.60
N ALA A 156 -9.32 10.98 60.74
CA ALA A 156 -10.71 10.75 61.18
C ALA A 156 -11.98 11.19 60.38
N GLY A 157 -12.93 10.23 60.26
CA GLY A 157 -14.38 10.44 60.13
C GLY A 157 -14.93 10.59 58.70
N THR A 158 -16.17 10.21 58.36
CA THR A 158 -17.26 9.44 59.03
C THR A 158 -18.06 8.70 57.93
N ASP A 159 -18.38 7.42 58.08
CA ASP A 159 -19.73 6.91 58.43
C ASP A 159 -20.91 7.56 57.66
N THR A 160 -21.52 6.83 56.71
CA THR A 160 -22.97 6.49 56.64
C THR A 160 -23.29 5.67 55.39
N GLY A 161 -23.95 4.51 55.57
CA GLY A 161 -25.04 4.04 54.68
C GLY A 161 -26.37 4.13 55.46
N PRO A 162 -27.44 3.38 55.11
CA PRO A 162 -27.61 2.45 53.98
C PRO A 162 -28.98 2.63 53.25
N ASP A 163 -29.45 1.55 52.59
CA ASP A 163 -30.84 1.23 52.19
C ASP A 163 -31.55 2.03 51.06
N GLY A 164 -32.40 1.32 50.29
CA GLY A 164 -33.18 1.87 49.18
C GLY A 164 -33.69 0.85 48.15
N SER A 165 -34.20 -0.32 48.57
CA SER A 165 -34.68 -1.37 47.67
C SER A 165 -36.22 -1.37 47.47
N LEU A 166 -36.65 -2.09 46.41
CA LEU A 166 -37.99 -2.66 46.11
C LEU A 166 -38.84 -1.99 45.00
N ASP A 167 -39.20 -2.84 44.04
CA ASP A 167 -40.51 -3.08 43.39
C ASP A 167 -41.38 -1.88 42.94
N ASN A 168 -41.79 -1.75 41.67
CA ASN A 168 -42.65 -2.73 40.96
C ASN A 168 -42.81 -2.40 39.45
N ALA A 169 -43.07 -3.44 38.65
CA ALA A 169 -43.88 -3.37 37.42
C ALA A 169 -45.35 -3.76 37.79
N PRO A 170 -46.38 -3.60 36.92
CA PRO A 170 -46.51 -4.42 35.70
C PRO A 170 -47.18 -3.70 34.49
N GLU A 171 -47.25 -4.41 33.35
CA GLU A 171 -48.38 -4.60 32.38
C GLU A 171 -49.27 -3.40 31.96
N ASP A 172 -49.88 -3.33 30.76
CA ASP A 172 -50.19 -4.31 29.70
C ASP A 172 -50.37 -3.58 28.34
N GLY A 173 -50.54 -4.32 27.22
CA GLY A 173 -51.29 -3.80 26.06
C GLY A 173 -50.67 -3.93 24.66
N SER A 174 -51.06 -4.99 23.94
CA SER A 174 -51.04 -5.13 22.46
C SER A 174 -52.38 -5.75 22.02
N PRO A 175 -52.73 -5.90 20.72
CA PRO A 175 -52.09 -5.44 19.45
C PRO A 175 -53.07 -4.65 18.52
N ALA A 176 -52.68 -4.31 17.28
CA ALA A 176 -53.55 -4.46 16.08
C ALA A 176 -52.90 -4.11 14.70
N ALA A 177 -53.06 -5.04 13.75
CA ALA A 177 -53.33 -4.89 12.30
C ALA A 177 -52.48 -3.97 11.38
N THR A 178 -51.90 -4.59 10.35
CA THR A 178 -51.49 -3.99 9.06
C THR A 178 -52.68 -3.80 8.10
N PRO A 179 -52.47 -3.07 6.99
CA PRO A 179 -52.77 -3.69 5.69
C PRO A 179 -51.67 -3.53 4.62
N THR A 180 -51.69 -4.42 3.64
CA THR A 180 -50.69 -4.56 2.55
C THR A 180 -50.96 -3.66 1.35
N THR A 181 -49.90 -3.12 0.73
CA THR A 181 -49.89 -2.71 -0.70
C THR A 181 -48.61 -3.18 -1.39
N ALA A 182 -48.73 -3.57 -2.67
CA ALA A 182 -47.67 -4.19 -3.48
C ALA A 182 -46.70 -3.17 -4.13
N PRO A 183 -45.50 -3.59 -4.59
CA PRO A 183 -44.45 -2.66 -5.05
C PRO A 183 -44.61 -2.21 -6.50
N THR A 184 -43.98 -1.07 -6.82
CA THR A 184 -43.75 -0.55 -8.18
C THR A 184 -42.27 -0.21 -8.39
N PRO A 185 -41.76 -0.21 -9.64
CA PRO A 185 -40.34 -0.41 -9.92
C PRO A 185 -39.44 0.82 -9.69
N HIS A 186 -38.14 0.54 -9.59
CA HIS A 186 -37.08 1.48 -9.24
C HIS A 186 -37.02 2.73 -10.13
N SER A 187 -36.82 3.89 -9.50
CA SER A 187 -36.21 5.07 -10.10
C SER A 187 -34.92 5.37 -9.35
N THR A 188 -33.79 5.40 -10.07
CA THR A 188 -32.45 5.62 -9.49
C THR A 188 -32.25 7.09 -9.15
N ALA A 189 -32.51 7.44 -7.88
CA ALA A 189 -32.13 8.73 -7.33
C ALA A 189 -30.59 8.85 -7.23
N PRO A 190 -29.99 10.01 -7.55
CA PRO A 190 -28.57 10.25 -7.34
C PRO A 190 -28.23 10.27 -5.85
N ALA A 191 -27.01 9.83 -5.51
CA ALA A 191 -26.56 9.70 -4.12
C ALA A 191 -26.58 11.04 -3.34
N PRO A 192 -26.89 11.03 -2.03
CA PRO A 192 -26.94 12.24 -1.22
C PRO A 192 -25.55 12.85 -1.06
N THR A 193 -25.38 14.12 -1.43
CA THR A 193 -24.15 14.86 -1.16
C THR A 193 -23.97 15.10 0.34
N PRO A 194 -22.84 14.68 0.96
CA PRO A 194 -22.57 14.95 2.36
C PRO A 194 -22.41 16.45 2.60
N LYS A 195 -22.97 16.94 3.69
CA LYS A 195 -22.97 18.38 4.03
C LYS A 195 -21.61 18.76 4.60
N GLY A 196 -20.74 19.33 3.79
CA GLY A 196 -19.51 19.94 4.28
C GLY A 196 -19.81 21.02 5.33
N SER A 197 -19.06 21.01 6.43
CA SER A 197 -19.09 22.12 7.40
C SER A 197 -18.55 23.38 6.72
N ALA A 198 -19.26 24.50 6.86
CA ALA A 198 -18.83 25.78 6.30
C ALA A 198 -17.94 26.50 7.32
N ILE A 199 -16.73 26.89 6.90
CA ILE A 199 -15.84 27.72 7.71
C ILE A 199 -16.34 29.17 7.61
N ASP A 200 -16.76 29.75 8.73
CA ASP A 200 -17.20 31.15 8.79
C ASP A 200 -15.99 32.10 8.65
N GLY A 201 -15.90 32.74 7.50
CA GLY A 201 -14.98 33.85 7.21
C GLY A 201 -15.66 34.89 6.32
N PRO A 202 -15.15 36.12 6.23
CA PRO A 202 -15.70 37.13 5.34
C PRO A 202 -15.59 36.65 3.89
N SER A 203 -16.72 36.54 3.19
CA SER A 203 -16.79 36.06 1.80
C SER A 203 -16.13 37.08 0.86
N VAL A 204 -14.85 36.90 0.58
CA VAL A 204 -14.13 37.56 -0.51
C VAL A 204 -14.76 37.11 -1.81
N ALA A 205 -15.18 38.05 -2.67
CA ALA A 205 -15.82 37.71 -3.93
C ALA A 205 -14.89 36.83 -4.79
N PRO A 206 -15.39 35.81 -5.51
CA PRO A 206 -14.56 34.83 -6.22
C PRO A 206 -13.51 35.44 -7.16
N LEU A 207 -13.81 36.58 -7.78
CA LEU A 207 -12.86 37.33 -8.63
C LEU A 207 -11.68 37.91 -7.83
N ASP A 208 -11.94 38.49 -6.65
CA ASP A 208 -10.90 39.06 -5.79
C ASP A 208 -10.04 37.95 -5.18
N ALA A 209 -10.65 36.81 -4.83
CA ALA A 209 -9.94 35.61 -4.41
C ALA A 209 -9.02 35.07 -5.54
N LEU A 210 -9.53 34.91 -6.76
CA LEU A 210 -8.74 34.50 -7.94
C LEU A 210 -7.57 35.46 -8.20
N THR A 211 -7.83 36.78 -8.08
CA THR A 211 -6.82 37.83 -8.23
C THR A 211 -5.71 37.69 -7.19
N ALA A 212 -6.06 37.49 -5.92
CA ALA A 212 -5.11 37.34 -4.83
C ALA A 212 -4.30 36.03 -4.91
N TYR A 213 -4.96 34.90 -5.19
CA TYR A 213 -4.33 33.58 -5.24
C TYR A 213 -3.26 33.45 -6.34
N PHE A 214 -3.53 33.99 -7.53
CA PHE A 214 -2.61 33.88 -8.68
C PHE A 214 -1.80 35.15 -8.94
N GLY A 215 -1.91 36.16 -8.07
CA GLY A 215 -1.16 37.41 -8.16
C GLY A 215 -1.48 38.24 -9.40
N LEU A 216 -2.73 38.21 -9.87
CA LEU A 216 -3.14 38.83 -11.13
C LEU A 216 -3.03 40.35 -11.05
N THR A 217 -2.43 40.96 -12.08
CA THR A 217 -2.48 42.41 -12.26
C THR A 217 -3.90 42.88 -12.62
N PRO A 218 -4.23 44.18 -12.49
CA PRO A 218 -5.52 44.72 -12.92
C PRO A 218 -5.85 44.43 -14.40
N PHE A 219 -4.85 44.43 -15.27
CA PHE A 219 -5.01 44.08 -16.68
C PHE A 219 -5.34 42.60 -16.90
N GLU A 220 -4.70 41.68 -16.15
CA GLU A 220 -4.99 40.25 -16.22
C GLU A 220 -6.36 39.90 -15.61
N ARG A 221 -6.75 40.58 -14.53
CA ARG A 221 -8.12 40.55 -13.97
C ARG A 221 -9.15 40.99 -14.99
N ASP A 222 -8.96 42.16 -15.62
CA ASP A 222 -9.90 42.70 -16.61
C ASP A 222 -9.93 41.85 -17.90
N LEU A 223 -8.84 41.15 -18.23
CA LEU A 223 -8.80 40.15 -19.31
C LEU A 223 -9.61 38.90 -18.96
N VAL A 224 -9.51 38.39 -17.73
CA VAL A 224 -10.36 37.28 -17.22
C VAL A 224 -11.83 37.68 -17.19
N LEU A 225 -12.14 38.93 -16.81
CA LEU A 225 -13.49 39.48 -16.89
C LEU A 225 -13.98 39.57 -18.34
N LEU A 226 -13.12 39.95 -19.30
CA LEU A 226 -13.48 40.02 -20.71
C LEU A 226 -13.80 38.64 -21.32
N THR A 227 -13.06 37.59 -20.93
CA THR A 227 -13.37 36.22 -21.37
C THR A 227 -14.58 35.64 -20.63
N ALA A 228 -14.78 35.93 -19.34
CA ALA A 228 -16.00 35.59 -18.60
C ALA A 228 -17.24 36.27 -19.22
N ALA A 229 -17.15 37.56 -19.56
CA ALA A 229 -18.21 38.32 -20.19
C ALA A 229 -18.63 37.75 -21.55
N TYR A 230 -17.72 37.09 -22.28
CA TYR A 230 -18.02 36.48 -23.56
C TYR A 230 -18.91 35.23 -23.44
N GLU A 231 -18.70 34.43 -22.40
CA GLU A 231 -19.51 33.22 -22.15
C GLU A 231 -20.79 33.55 -21.32
N LEU A 232 -20.85 34.71 -20.64
CA LEU A 232 -21.97 35.10 -19.74
C LEU A 232 -22.89 36.23 -20.23
N ASP A 233 -22.44 37.15 -21.08
CA ASP A 233 -23.27 38.27 -21.60
C ASP A 233 -23.36 38.25 -23.14
N PRO A 234 -24.57 38.11 -23.71
CA PRO A 234 -24.73 37.92 -25.16
C PRO A 234 -24.37 39.15 -26.00
N THR A 235 -24.15 40.32 -25.39
CA THR A 235 -23.73 41.53 -26.12
C THR A 235 -22.22 41.57 -26.38
N THR A 236 -21.43 40.79 -25.64
CA THR A 236 -19.96 40.86 -25.67
C THR A 236 -19.39 40.52 -27.05
N ALA A 237 -19.95 39.55 -27.77
CA ALA A 237 -19.51 39.21 -29.13
C ALA A 237 -19.60 40.41 -30.09
N ALA A 238 -20.74 41.11 -30.09
CA ALA A 238 -20.95 42.31 -30.92
C ALA A 238 -20.04 43.48 -30.50
N ARG A 239 -19.83 43.66 -29.19
CA ARG A 239 -18.88 44.65 -28.63
C ARG A 239 -17.43 44.36 -29.04
N CYS A 240 -17.01 43.10 -29.02
CA CYS A 240 -15.67 42.70 -29.48
C CYS A 240 -15.46 43.01 -30.97
N ALA A 241 -16.43 42.68 -31.84
CA ALA A 241 -16.36 43.04 -33.26
C ALA A 241 -16.31 44.58 -33.48
N ALA A 242 -17.17 45.33 -32.78
CA ALA A 242 -17.27 46.78 -32.91
C ALA A 242 -16.04 47.53 -32.34
N ALA A 243 -15.38 46.99 -31.31
CA ALA A 243 -14.16 47.54 -30.74
C ALA A 243 -12.91 47.11 -31.51
N GLY A 244 -12.87 45.88 -32.02
CA GLY A 244 -11.78 45.35 -32.85
C GLY A 244 -11.77 45.87 -34.30
N GLY A 245 -12.88 46.45 -34.77
CA GLY A 245 -13.01 47.00 -36.12
C GLY A 245 -13.11 45.93 -37.23
N ASP A 246 -13.43 44.69 -36.87
CA ASP A 246 -13.44 43.52 -37.76
C ASP A 246 -14.65 42.63 -37.42
N PRO A 247 -15.70 42.59 -38.27
CA PRO A 247 -16.91 41.81 -38.02
C PRO A 247 -16.66 40.31 -37.80
N GLU A 248 -15.62 39.75 -38.44
CA GLU A 248 -15.25 38.34 -38.33
C GLU A 248 -14.55 38.01 -36.99
N ARG A 249 -14.20 39.03 -36.18
CA ARG A 249 -13.58 38.89 -34.85
C ARG A 249 -14.52 39.31 -33.72
N ALA A 250 -15.72 38.77 -33.76
CA ALA A 250 -16.72 38.89 -32.69
C ALA A 250 -16.36 38.09 -31.41
N HIS A 251 -15.10 38.15 -30.94
CA HIS A 251 -14.61 37.41 -29.77
C HIS A 251 -13.41 38.11 -29.09
N PRO A 252 -13.13 37.85 -27.79
CA PRO A 252 -11.93 38.35 -27.12
C PRO A 252 -10.64 37.89 -27.79
N THR A 253 -9.73 38.85 -28.04
CA THR A 253 -8.36 38.60 -28.52
C THR A 253 -7.39 39.44 -27.70
N PHE A 254 -6.11 39.04 -27.62
CA PHE A 254 -5.12 39.79 -26.86
C PHE A 254 -4.82 41.17 -27.48
N SER A 255 -4.90 41.30 -28.80
CA SER A 255 -4.76 42.59 -29.48
C SER A 255 -5.92 43.55 -29.17
N LEU A 256 -7.14 43.06 -28.98
CA LEU A 256 -8.25 43.87 -28.46
C LEU A 256 -8.02 44.27 -27.00
N ALA A 257 -7.63 43.33 -26.14
CA ALA A 257 -7.36 43.60 -24.73
C ALA A 257 -6.26 44.68 -24.56
N LEU A 258 -5.14 44.56 -25.27
CA LEU A 258 -4.05 45.53 -25.27
C LEU A 258 -4.45 46.94 -25.76
N ALA A 259 -5.52 47.06 -26.54
CA ALA A 259 -5.98 48.32 -27.11
C ALA A 259 -7.10 48.99 -26.28
N ALA A 260 -7.94 48.19 -25.61
CA ALA A 260 -9.17 48.64 -24.95
C ALA A 260 -9.13 48.62 -23.41
N LEU A 261 -8.24 47.85 -22.77
CA LEU A 261 -8.15 47.75 -21.31
C LEU A 261 -7.01 48.59 -20.74
N ASP A 262 -7.17 49.06 -19.50
CA ASP A 262 -6.16 49.82 -18.78
C ASP A 262 -5.02 48.90 -18.26
N GLY A 263 -3.82 49.47 -18.08
CA GLY A 263 -2.65 48.73 -17.56
C GLY A 263 -2.04 47.69 -18.51
N ALA A 264 -2.43 47.73 -19.79
CA ALA A 264 -2.03 46.80 -20.85
C ALA A 264 -0.51 46.57 -20.95
N HIS A 265 -0.10 45.30 -20.97
CA HIS A 265 1.30 44.91 -21.08
C HIS A 265 1.49 43.53 -21.75
N TRP A 266 2.60 43.37 -22.46
CA TRP A 266 2.87 42.19 -23.30
C TRP A 266 3.19 40.90 -22.53
N SER A 267 3.62 40.98 -21.26
CA SER A 267 4.04 39.81 -20.48
C SER A 267 2.88 38.88 -20.07
N ALA A 268 1.64 39.36 -20.06
CA ALA A 268 0.45 38.63 -19.57
C ALA A 268 0.19 37.27 -20.23
N LEU A 269 0.58 37.10 -21.51
CA LEU A 269 0.45 35.82 -22.25
C LEU A 269 1.81 35.13 -22.53
N THR A 270 2.84 35.43 -21.76
CA THR A 270 4.05 34.60 -21.73
C THR A 270 3.76 33.25 -21.05
N PRO A 271 4.45 32.14 -21.41
CA PRO A 271 4.20 30.81 -20.82
C PRO A 271 4.46 30.71 -19.29
N VAL A 272 5.04 31.75 -18.69
CA VAL A 272 5.35 31.85 -17.26
C VAL A 272 4.40 32.79 -16.50
N ALA A 273 3.66 33.66 -17.19
CA ALA A 273 2.69 34.57 -16.57
C ALA A 273 1.42 33.82 -16.11
N PRO A 274 0.74 34.28 -15.04
CA PRO A 274 -0.35 33.55 -14.39
C PRO A 274 -1.42 32.99 -15.34
N LEU A 275 -1.90 33.79 -16.29
CA LEU A 275 -2.99 33.44 -17.20
C LEU A 275 -2.73 32.14 -17.98
N ARG A 276 -1.52 31.97 -18.53
CA ARG A 276 -1.13 30.73 -19.24
C ARG A 276 -0.46 29.72 -18.33
N ARG A 277 0.35 30.15 -17.35
CA ARG A 277 1.04 29.25 -16.42
C ARG A 277 0.08 28.30 -15.72
N TRP A 278 -1.06 28.84 -15.29
CA TRP A 278 -2.10 28.13 -14.55
C TRP A 278 -3.33 27.77 -15.40
N ARG A 279 -3.29 27.95 -16.73
CA ARG A 279 -4.47 27.82 -17.62
C ARG A 279 -5.72 28.46 -17.01
N LEU A 280 -5.66 29.76 -16.76
CA LEU A 280 -6.85 30.56 -16.48
C LEU A 280 -7.53 30.95 -17.79
N VAL A 281 -6.71 31.24 -18.81
CA VAL A 281 -7.15 31.56 -20.17
C VAL A 281 -6.34 30.73 -21.17
N ASP A 282 -7.05 29.97 -22.00
CA ASP A 282 -6.48 29.21 -23.12
C ASP A 282 -6.62 29.98 -24.44
N LEU A 283 -5.83 29.57 -25.44
CA LEU A 283 -5.76 30.12 -26.79
C LEU A 283 -6.23 29.05 -27.79
N ASP A 284 -7.21 29.34 -28.65
CA ASP A 284 -7.66 28.38 -29.69
C ASP A 284 -6.55 28.07 -30.74
N ASP A 285 -5.60 29.00 -30.92
CA ASP A 285 -4.39 28.85 -31.76
C ASP A 285 -3.18 29.50 -31.06
N GLU A 286 -2.22 28.68 -30.60
CA GLU A 286 -1.00 29.18 -29.95
C GLU A 286 0.00 29.83 -30.91
N THR A 287 -0.09 29.60 -32.22
CA THR A 287 0.79 30.21 -33.22
C THR A 287 0.48 31.69 -33.48
N ARG A 288 -0.73 32.14 -33.11
CA ARG A 288 -1.26 33.49 -33.41
C ARG A 288 -1.58 34.31 -32.16
N LEU A 289 -0.75 34.23 -31.12
CA LEU A 289 -0.88 34.83 -29.78
C LEU A 289 -1.71 36.14 -29.66
N THR A 290 -1.55 37.11 -30.56
CA THR A 290 -2.26 38.40 -30.51
C THR A 290 -3.67 38.41 -31.10
N ARG A 291 -3.95 37.55 -32.10
CA ARG A 291 -5.21 37.52 -32.87
C ARG A 291 -6.03 36.25 -32.67
N SER A 292 -5.45 35.27 -31.98
CA SER A 292 -6.11 34.06 -31.51
C SER A 292 -7.25 34.41 -30.54
N ARG A 293 -8.32 33.60 -30.55
CA ARG A 293 -9.42 33.74 -29.59
C ARG A 293 -8.93 33.33 -28.21
N LEU A 294 -9.16 34.21 -27.24
CA LEU A 294 -8.97 33.93 -25.82
C LEU A 294 -10.24 33.28 -25.27
N ARG A 295 -10.09 32.21 -24.50
CA ARG A 295 -11.19 31.48 -23.85
C ARG A 295 -10.89 31.31 -22.37
N LEU A 296 -11.88 31.57 -21.52
CA LEU A 296 -11.77 31.25 -20.10
C LEU A 296 -11.80 29.72 -19.94
N ASP A 297 -10.96 29.18 -19.07
CA ASP A 297 -11.05 27.77 -18.68
C ASP A 297 -12.38 27.53 -17.94
N GLU A 298 -13.14 26.50 -18.33
CA GLU A 298 -14.47 26.17 -17.79
C GLU A 298 -14.47 26.08 -16.26
N ARG A 299 -13.39 25.52 -15.69
CA ARG A 299 -13.23 25.34 -14.25
C ARG A 299 -13.07 26.68 -13.51
N ILE A 300 -12.55 27.71 -14.18
CA ILE A 300 -12.44 29.08 -13.68
C ILE A 300 -13.75 29.84 -13.87
N LEU A 301 -14.46 29.63 -14.98
CA LEU A 301 -15.82 30.18 -15.17
C LEU A 301 -16.75 29.76 -14.03
N HIS A 302 -16.80 28.46 -13.73
CA HIS A 302 -17.61 27.93 -12.63
C HIS A 302 -17.10 28.36 -11.24
N PHE A 303 -15.80 28.59 -11.05
CA PHE A 303 -15.28 29.19 -9.81
C PHE A 303 -15.83 30.60 -9.60
N LEU A 304 -15.79 31.44 -10.64
CA LEU A 304 -16.34 32.80 -10.58
C LEU A 304 -17.86 32.82 -10.32
N LEU A 305 -18.57 31.78 -10.76
CA LEU A 305 -20.00 31.57 -10.49
C LEU A 305 -20.29 30.92 -9.12
N GLY A 306 -19.29 30.67 -8.28
CA GLY A 306 -19.47 30.10 -6.93
C GLY A 306 -19.77 28.60 -6.90
N SER A 307 -19.37 27.84 -7.92
CA SER A 307 -19.58 26.39 -8.04
C SER A 307 -18.27 25.60 -7.89
N PRO A 308 -17.89 25.16 -6.66
CA PRO A 308 -16.67 24.40 -6.43
C PRO A 308 -16.85 22.90 -6.76
N TYR A 309 -16.01 22.40 -7.66
CA TYR A 309 -15.82 20.97 -8.00
C TYR A 309 -14.38 20.75 -8.47
N LEU A 310 -13.90 19.50 -8.53
CA LEU A 310 -12.57 19.19 -9.03
C LEU A 310 -12.52 19.30 -10.56
N ASP A 311 -11.40 19.74 -11.12
CA ASP A 311 -11.24 19.79 -12.58
C ASP A 311 -11.49 18.43 -13.25
N ALA A 312 -12.28 18.42 -14.33
CA ALA A 312 -12.68 17.21 -15.02
C ALA A 312 -11.51 16.40 -15.61
N ARG A 313 -10.37 17.04 -15.89
CA ARG A 313 -9.13 16.37 -16.35
C ARG A 313 -8.49 15.52 -15.25
N LEU A 314 -8.81 15.76 -13.98
CA LEU A 314 -8.24 15.05 -12.82
C LEU A 314 -9.17 13.96 -12.25
N HIS A 315 -10.47 13.95 -12.59
CA HIS A 315 -11.44 12.95 -12.08
C HIS A 315 -11.06 11.48 -12.33
N GLY A 316 -10.26 11.19 -13.36
CA GLY A 316 -9.79 9.83 -13.65
C GLY A 316 -8.58 9.37 -12.81
N GLN A 317 -7.87 10.31 -12.18
CA GLN A 317 -6.60 10.09 -11.46
C GLN A 317 -6.73 10.36 -9.96
N LEU A 318 -7.62 11.27 -9.57
CA LEU A 318 -7.79 11.70 -8.18
C LEU A 318 -9.09 11.18 -7.57
N ARG A 319 -8.98 10.51 -6.44
CA ARG A 319 -10.12 10.13 -5.57
C ARG A 319 -10.16 11.05 -4.36
N ARG A 320 -11.33 11.32 -3.78
CA ARG A 320 -11.42 12.10 -2.55
C ARG A 320 -11.40 11.16 -1.35
N ALA A 321 -10.44 11.32 -0.45
CA ALA A 321 -10.41 10.57 0.80
C ALA A 321 -11.60 10.97 1.70
N PRO A 322 -12.27 10.02 2.37
CA PRO A 322 -13.13 10.34 3.50
C PRO A 322 -12.25 10.82 4.67
N VAL A 323 -12.74 11.80 5.44
CA VAL A 323 -12.17 12.10 6.75
C VAL A 323 -12.73 11.04 7.71
N PRO A 324 -11.90 10.35 8.52
CA PRO A 324 -12.40 9.43 9.54
C PRO A 324 -13.16 10.22 10.62
N ASP A 325 -14.29 9.69 11.09
CA ASP A 325 -15.07 10.33 12.14
C ASP A 325 -14.31 10.38 13.48
N GLU A 326 -13.55 9.33 13.78
CA GLU A 326 -12.67 9.22 14.95
C GLU A 326 -11.31 8.57 14.62
N LEU A 327 -10.26 8.97 15.34
CA LEU A 327 -8.92 8.39 15.31
C LEU A 327 -8.47 7.98 16.73
N PRO A 328 -7.72 6.88 16.88
CA PRO A 328 -7.01 6.58 18.12
C PRO A 328 -6.01 7.69 18.50
N PRO A 329 -5.79 7.99 19.80
CA PRO A 329 -4.86 9.03 20.26
C PRO A 329 -3.46 9.01 19.61
N SER A 330 -2.88 7.84 19.37
CA SER A 330 -1.59 7.69 18.68
C SER A 330 -1.67 8.12 17.21
N TYR A 331 -2.76 7.81 16.52
CA TYR A 331 -3.00 8.23 15.13
C TYR A 331 -3.35 9.73 15.07
N ASP A 332 -4.01 10.24 16.09
CA ASP A 332 -4.31 11.66 16.28
C ASP A 332 -3.02 12.50 16.39
N LEU A 333 -2.09 12.06 17.25
CA LEU A 333 -0.75 12.65 17.38
C LEU A 333 0.08 12.52 16.08
N ALA A 334 -0.14 11.47 15.28
CA ALA A 334 0.49 11.34 13.97
C ALA A 334 -0.10 12.36 12.97
N ALA A 335 -1.42 12.57 12.99
CA ALA A 335 -2.10 13.58 12.15
C ALA A 335 -1.67 15.00 12.52
N ASP A 336 -1.54 15.31 13.82
CA ASP A 336 -0.96 16.59 14.29
C ASP A 336 0.45 16.82 13.76
N ARG A 337 1.29 15.77 13.68
CA ARG A 337 2.63 15.88 13.08
C ARG A 337 2.61 16.07 11.56
N VAL A 338 1.64 15.49 10.85
CA VAL A 338 1.45 15.78 9.41
C VAL A 338 1.01 17.23 9.22
N THR A 339 0.05 17.72 10.01
CA THR A 339 -0.37 19.13 10.04
C THR A 339 0.81 20.05 10.37
N ALA A 340 1.61 19.72 11.39
CA ALA A 340 2.80 20.47 11.78
C ALA A 340 3.87 20.48 10.67
N GLY A 341 4.04 19.41 9.90
CA GLY A 341 4.95 19.37 8.75
C GLY A 341 4.62 20.41 7.67
N TRP A 342 3.33 20.69 7.46
CA TRP A 342 2.86 21.73 6.53
C TRP A 342 2.96 23.16 7.11
N THR A 343 2.76 23.35 8.42
CA THR A 343 2.83 24.70 9.04
C THR A 343 4.23 25.11 9.48
N THR A 344 5.11 24.15 9.80
CA THR A 344 6.36 24.38 10.54
C THR A 344 7.59 24.38 9.63
N THR A 345 7.41 24.59 8.33
CA THR A 345 8.49 24.84 7.37
C THR A 345 8.85 26.33 7.34
N ALA A 346 9.36 26.84 8.48
CA ALA A 346 9.86 28.20 8.66
C ALA A 346 11.20 28.49 7.93
N ARG A 347 11.30 28.08 6.65
CA ARG A 347 12.33 28.42 5.69
C ARG A 347 11.63 28.74 4.36
N PRO A 348 11.73 29.97 3.82
CA PRO A 348 11.15 30.31 2.53
C PRO A 348 11.61 29.34 1.43
N GLY A 349 10.66 28.67 0.77
CA GLY A 349 10.93 27.70 -0.30
C GLY A 349 11.24 26.27 0.15
N ALA A 350 11.03 25.90 1.42
CA ALA A 350 10.94 24.49 1.79
C ALA A 350 9.62 23.88 1.26
N PRO A 351 9.62 22.62 0.78
CA PRO A 351 8.42 22.00 0.21
C PRO A 351 7.40 21.65 1.30
N LEU A 352 6.11 21.82 1.00
CA LEU A 352 4.98 21.43 1.88
C LEU A 352 4.71 19.92 1.81
N LEU A 353 5.79 19.14 1.97
CA LEU A 353 5.82 17.69 1.79
C LEU A 353 5.94 16.99 3.15
N VAL A 354 5.14 15.96 3.35
CA VAL A 354 5.25 15.04 4.50
C VAL A 354 5.29 13.61 3.97
N GLU A 355 6.04 12.72 4.61
CA GLU A 355 6.10 11.31 4.28
C GLU A 355 5.57 10.47 5.46
N VAL A 356 4.46 9.77 5.23
CA VAL A 356 3.86 8.85 6.21
C VAL A 356 4.29 7.43 5.89
N VAL A 357 4.98 6.79 6.83
CA VAL A 357 5.71 5.53 6.63
C VAL A 357 5.18 4.43 7.54
N GLY A 358 5.09 3.20 7.02
CA GLY A 358 4.69 2.02 7.78
C GLY A 358 3.17 1.90 7.96
N GLY A 359 2.74 0.87 8.69
CA GLY A 359 1.33 0.48 8.78
C GLY A 359 0.78 -0.05 7.44
N ASP A 360 -0.54 -0.22 7.37
CA ASP A 360 -1.26 -0.50 6.12
C ASP A 360 -1.56 0.79 5.34
N LEU A 361 -2.10 0.65 4.12
CA LEU A 361 -2.40 1.78 3.24
C LEU A 361 -3.50 2.70 3.79
N ARG A 362 -4.57 2.11 4.35
CA ARG A 362 -5.76 2.85 4.77
C ARG A 362 -5.51 3.63 6.07
N SER A 363 -4.73 3.10 7.01
CA SER A 363 -4.30 3.85 8.20
C SER A 363 -3.43 5.06 7.84
N ARG A 364 -2.59 4.97 6.78
CA ARG A 364 -1.86 6.14 6.26
C ARG A 364 -2.80 7.19 5.66
N ALA A 365 -3.83 6.76 4.92
CA ALA A 365 -4.84 7.64 4.35
C ALA A 365 -5.72 8.31 5.43
N ASP A 366 -6.23 7.55 6.41
CA ASP A 366 -7.05 8.06 7.52
C ASP A 366 -6.29 9.13 8.34
N ILE A 367 -5.00 8.90 8.66
CA ILE A 367 -4.12 9.88 9.32
C ILE A 367 -3.94 11.15 8.45
N ALA A 368 -3.65 10.98 7.15
CA ALA A 368 -3.49 12.11 6.23
C ALA A 368 -4.79 12.91 6.05
N ALA A 369 -5.95 12.25 6.07
CA ALA A 369 -7.26 12.88 5.88
C ALA A 369 -7.66 13.71 7.11
N ALA A 370 -7.38 13.21 8.32
CA ALA A 370 -7.56 13.98 9.55
C ALA A 370 -6.60 15.19 9.63
N ALA A 371 -5.36 15.04 9.19
CA ALA A 371 -4.40 16.15 9.11
C ALA A 371 -4.86 17.24 8.12
N ALA A 372 -5.33 16.82 6.94
CA ALA A 372 -5.93 17.73 5.96
C ALA A 372 -7.14 18.47 6.55
N ALA A 373 -8.05 17.75 7.22
CA ALA A 373 -9.22 18.35 7.86
C ALA A 373 -8.86 19.40 8.93
N ARG A 374 -7.86 19.14 9.79
CA ARG A 374 -7.30 20.12 10.76
C ARG A 374 -6.76 21.37 10.07
N SER A 375 -6.16 21.21 8.89
CA SER A 375 -5.67 22.32 8.06
C SER A 375 -6.75 23.04 7.25
N GLY A 376 -8.03 22.64 7.35
CA GLY A 376 -9.13 23.17 6.54
C GLY A 376 -9.13 22.70 5.08
N LEU A 377 -8.44 21.59 4.79
CA LEU A 377 -8.20 21.06 3.46
C LEU A 377 -8.98 19.76 3.21
N GLY A 378 -9.44 19.55 1.97
CA GLY A 378 -9.89 18.23 1.50
C GLY A 378 -8.71 17.40 1.00
N LEU A 379 -8.55 16.16 1.46
CA LEU A 379 -7.53 15.26 0.92
C LEU A 379 -8.03 14.57 -0.37
N TYR A 380 -7.17 14.54 -1.39
CA TYR A 380 -7.32 13.74 -2.60
C TYR A 380 -6.18 12.74 -2.73
N GLU A 381 -6.46 11.55 -3.28
CA GLU A 381 -5.57 10.39 -3.36
C GLU A 381 -5.24 10.09 -4.83
N MET A 382 -3.99 9.72 -5.11
CA MET A 382 -3.47 9.41 -6.44
C MET A 382 -2.41 8.31 -6.37
N SER A 383 -2.37 7.37 -7.32
CA SER A 383 -1.24 6.45 -7.40
C SER A 383 0.01 7.19 -7.88
N ALA A 384 1.18 6.83 -7.35
CA ALA A 384 2.43 7.29 -7.93
C ALA A 384 2.65 6.75 -9.36
N GLU A 385 1.90 5.72 -9.79
CA GLU A 385 1.89 5.19 -11.16
C GLU A 385 1.09 6.08 -12.14
N ASP A 386 0.13 6.87 -11.66
CA ASP A 386 -0.65 7.81 -12.48
C ASP A 386 0.18 9.06 -12.90
N ILE A 387 1.36 9.27 -12.31
CA ILE A 387 2.25 10.40 -12.59
C ILE A 387 2.97 10.17 -13.93
N PRO A 388 2.83 11.05 -14.94
CA PRO A 388 3.46 10.83 -16.24
C PRO A 388 5.00 10.78 -16.17
N THR A 389 5.59 9.81 -16.88
CA THR A 389 7.04 9.74 -17.11
C THR A 389 7.53 10.84 -18.05
N ASP A 390 6.72 11.24 -19.02
CA ASP A 390 6.99 12.41 -19.87
C ASP A 390 7.06 13.71 -19.03
N PRO A 391 8.16 14.48 -19.10
CA PRO A 391 8.29 15.73 -18.36
C PRO A 391 7.21 16.78 -18.67
N THR A 392 6.67 16.81 -19.88
CA THR A 392 5.70 17.83 -20.32
C THR A 392 4.32 17.56 -19.72
N GLN A 393 3.86 16.31 -19.80
CA GLN A 393 2.63 15.85 -19.16
C GLN A 393 2.72 15.94 -17.63
N ARG A 394 3.89 15.68 -17.04
CA ARG A 394 4.11 15.82 -15.60
C ARG A 394 4.07 17.27 -15.12
N ASP A 395 4.66 18.21 -15.85
CA ASP A 395 4.55 19.66 -15.55
C ASP A 395 3.10 20.14 -15.70
N LEU A 396 2.37 19.66 -16.71
CA LEU A 396 0.93 19.94 -16.87
C LEU A 396 0.10 19.41 -15.69
N LEU A 397 0.31 18.16 -15.27
CA LEU A 397 -0.37 17.56 -14.11
C LEU A 397 -0.04 18.35 -12.82
N ALA A 398 1.23 18.65 -12.57
CA ALA A 398 1.66 19.41 -11.40
C ALA A 398 1.01 20.82 -11.34
N ARG A 399 0.90 21.51 -12.47
CA ARG A 399 0.25 22.83 -12.55
C ARG A 399 -1.27 22.75 -12.37
N LEU A 400 -1.94 21.77 -12.98
CA LEU A 400 -3.38 21.57 -12.82
C LEU A 400 -3.70 21.22 -11.36
N TRP A 401 -2.97 20.28 -10.75
CA TRP A 401 -3.14 19.96 -9.34
C TRP A 401 -2.90 21.17 -8.44
N GLN A 402 -1.79 21.90 -8.61
CA GLN A 402 -1.50 23.10 -7.80
C GLN A 402 -2.58 24.18 -7.94
N ARG A 403 -3.14 24.38 -9.14
CA ARG A 403 -4.27 25.29 -9.36
C ARG A 403 -5.51 24.82 -8.60
N GLU A 404 -5.84 23.53 -8.69
CA GLU A 404 -7.01 22.98 -8.00
C GLU A 404 -6.86 22.97 -6.48
N ALA A 405 -5.68 22.71 -5.94
CA ALA A 405 -5.41 22.77 -4.50
C ALA A 405 -5.43 24.19 -3.89
N ILE A 406 -5.41 25.21 -4.75
CA ILE A 406 -5.57 26.62 -4.39
C ILE A 406 -7.05 27.05 -4.53
N LEU A 407 -7.74 26.60 -5.57
CA LEU A 407 -9.16 26.92 -5.84
C LEU A 407 -10.15 26.09 -5.00
N LEU A 408 -9.76 24.89 -4.62
CA LEU A 408 -10.35 24.05 -3.58
C LEU A 408 -9.24 23.89 -2.53
N PRO A 409 -9.39 24.41 -1.30
CA PRO A 409 -8.40 24.16 -0.26
C PRO A 409 -8.21 22.65 -0.07
N ALA A 410 -7.07 22.12 -0.53
CA ALA A 410 -6.86 20.69 -0.65
C ALA A 410 -5.40 20.25 -0.48
N ALA A 411 -5.24 18.98 -0.12
CA ALA A 411 -3.95 18.29 -0.03
C ALA A 411 -3.96 17.03 -0.92
N LEU A 412 -2.78 16.56 -1.31
CA LEU A 412 -2.62 15.34 -2.11
C LEU A 412 -1.98 14.23 -1.27
N LEU A 413 -2.55 13.02 -1.30
CA LEU A 413 -1.90 11.78 -0.91
C LEU A 413 -1.36 11.11 -2.18
N VAL A 414 -0.04 10.95 -2.27
CA VAL A 414 0.60 10.17 -3.34
C VAL A 414 0.97 8.80 -2.79
N GLU A 415 0.37 7.75 -3.34
CA GLU A 415 0.59 6.36 -2.89
C GLU A 415 1.76 5.72 -3.65
N VAL A 416 2.85 5.40 -2.94
CA VAL A 416 4.08 4.85 -3.55
C VAL A 416 4.17 3.34 -3.31
N GLY A 417 3.84 2.58 -4.34
CA GLY A 417 4.04 1.13 -4.44
C GLY A 417 5.45 0.72 -4.87
N GLU A 418 5.59 -0.49 -5.40
CA GLU A 418 6.88 -1.04 -5.89
C GLU A 418 7.23 -0.52 -7.30
N LEU A 419 7.47 0.79 -7.42
CA LEU A 419 7.76 1.49 -8.69
C LEU A 419 9.08 1.06 -9.35
N ASP A 420 9.13 1.06 -10.68
CA ASP A 420 10.38 0.93 -11.45
C ASP A 420 11.31 2.17 -11.33
N ARG A 421 12.41 2.19 -12.09
CA ARG A 421 13.41 3.27 -12.03
C ARG A 421 12.88 4.60 -12.58
N ASP A 422 12.18 4.57 -13.70
CA ASP A 422 11.78 5.75 -14.45
C ASP A 422 10.50 6.34 -13.86
N GLN A 423 9.56 5.50 -13.41
CA GLN A 423 8.38 5.91 -12.67
C GLN A 423 8.74 6.52 -11.30
N ARG A 424 9.77 5.99 -10.64
CA ARG A 424 10.32 6.58 -9.40
C ARG A 424 10.96 7.94 -9.66
N ALA A 425 11.76 8.09 -10.72
CA ALA A 425 12.34 9.37 -11.10
C ALA A 425 11.27 10.42 -11.49
N ALA A 426 10.20 10.00 -12.17
CA ALA A 426 9.04 10.83 -12.47
C ALA A 426 8.31 11.28 -11.20
N THR A 427 8.05 10.35 -10.27
CA THR A 427 7.43 10.61 -8.96
C THR A 427 8.26 11.60 -8.14
N GLU A 428 9.57 11.39 -8.03
CA GLU A 428 10.47 12.31 -7.31
C GLU A 428 10.54 13.69 -7.96
N ALA A 429 10.51 13.78 -9.30
CA ALA A 429 10.47 15.05 -10.01
C ALA A 429 9.14 15.81 -9.81
N PHE A 430 8.01 15.10 -9.73
CA PHE A 430 6.70 15.68 -9.38
C PHE A 430 6.69 16.23 -7.95
N LEU A 431 7.08 15.41 -6.97
CA LEU A 431 7.10 15.78 -5.56
C LEU A 431 8.09 16.91 -5.25
N ALA A 432 9.24 16.96 -5.93
CA ALA A 432 10.20 18.06 -5.79
C ALA A 432 9.67 19.42 -6.30
N GLY A 433 8.59 19.43 -7.08
CA GLY A 433 7.89 20.63 -7.53
C GLY A 433 6.70 21.06 -6.66
N ALA A 434 6.42 20.35 -5.56
CA ALA A 434 5.22 20.58 -4.74
C ALA A 434 5.24 21.92 -3.98
N ALA A 435 4.44 22.87 -4.45
CA ALA A 435 4.20 24.18 -3.81
C ALA A 435 2.92 24.23 -2.96
N VAL A 436 2.21 23.10 -2.83
CA VAL A 436 0.95 22.93 -2.07
C VAL A 436 1.09 21.71 -1.14
N PRO A 437 0.25 21.55 -0.10
CA PRO A 437 0.32 20.41 0.82
C PRO A 437 0.26 19.04 0.12
N VAL A 438 1.28 18.23 0.35
CA VAL A 438 1.37 16.84 -0.14
C VAL A 438 1.80 15.92 1.00
N VAL A 439 1.11 14.79 1.13
CA VAL A 439 1.54 13.60 1.87
C VAL A 439 2.00 12.54 0.87
N VAL A 440 3.06 11.81 1.19
CA VAL A 440 3.44 10.58 0.51
C VAL A 440 3.19 9.39 1.42
N SER A 441 2.42 8.43 0.93
CA SER A 441 2.12 7.16 1.59
C SER A 441 3.10 6.10 1.10
N SER A 442 3.93 5.53 1.98
CA SER A 442 4.81 4.41 1.61
C SER A 442 4.94 3.37 2.73
N ALA A 443 5.11 2.09 2.36
CA ALA A 443 5.32 1.02 3.34
C ALA A 443 6.69 1.15 4.02
N ASP A 444 7.77 1.15 3.23
CA ASP A 444 9.13 1.40 3.69
C ASP A 444 9.51 2.90 3.56
N PRO A 445 10.47 3.41 4.37
CA PRO A 445 10.93 4.79 4.26
C PRO A 445 11.80 4.99 3.01
N ARG A 446 11.40 5.89 2.10
CA ARG A 446 12.06 6.01 0.79
C ARG A 446 13.51 6.53 0.89
N PRO A 447 14.44 6.03 0.05
CA PRO A 447 15.84 6.45 0.00
C PRO A 447 16.02 7.69 -0.90
N THR A 448 15.51 8.84 -0.49
CA THR A 448 15.61 10.10 -1.27
C THR A 448 16.95 10.83 -1.05
N GLU A 449 17.55 11.33 -2.13
CA GLU A 449 18.78 12.15 -2.09
C GLU A 449 18.54 13.62 -1.71
N ARG A 450 17.31 14.11 -1.89
CA ARG A 450 16.93 15.53 -1.68
C ARG A 450 16.29 15.77 -0.31
N SER A 451 16.16 17.06 0.04
CA SER A 451 15.57 17.54 1.29
C SER A 451 14.27 16.80 1.62
N ARG A 452 14.31 16.00 2.68
CA ARG A 452 13.12 15.32 3.19
C ARG A 452 12.16 16.35 3.75
N GLY A 453 10.88 16.15 3.47
CA GLY A 453 9.80 16.70 4.28
C GLY A 453 9.82 16.12 5.70
N GLU A 454 8.85 16.46 6.53
CA GLU A 454 8.71 15.73 7.80
C GLU A 454 8.40 14.26 7.53
N ARG A 455 9.04 13.34 8.27
CA ARG A 455 8.71 11.92 8.25
C ARG A 455 7.93 11.55 9.50
N VAL A 456 6.70 11.09 9.30
CA VAL A 456 5.82 10.57 10.35
C VAL A 456 5.73 9.07 10.15
N ASN A 457 6.03 8.28 11.17
CA ASN A 457 5.78 6.85 11.12
C ASN A 457 4.36 6.60 11.63
N VAL A 458 3.60 5.70 11.01
CA VAL A 458 2.36 5.21 11.61
C VAL A 458 2.73 4.49 12.91
N PRO A 459 2.24 4.95 14.07
CA PRO A 459 2.57 4.31 15.34
C PRO A 459 1.87 2.96 15.46
N ARG A 460 2.41 2.09 16.29
CA ARG A 460 1.67 0.92 16.78
C ARG A 460 0.70 1.41 17.84
N LEU A 461 -0.56 1.01 17.73
CA LEU A 461 -1.56 1.22 18.77
C LEU A 461 -1.18 0.39 19.99
N ASP A 462 -1.38 0.92 21.19
CA ASP A 462 -1.19 0.14 22.42
C ASP A 462 -2.41 -0.76 22.73
N ASP A 463 -2.29 -1.59 23.77
CA ASP A 463 -3.32 -2.58 24.11
C ASP A 463 -4.60 -1.90 24.67
N GLU A 464 -4.55 -0.69 25.21
CA GLU A 464 -5.76 0.06 25.65
C GLU A 464 -6.39 0.83 24.48
N GLU A 465 -5.60 1.38 23.55
CA GLU A 465 -6.11 1.92 22.28
C GLU A 465 -6.81 0.85 21.44
N GLN A 466 -6.22 -0.36 21.38
CA GLN A 466 -6.87 -1.52 20.77
C GLN A 466 -8.16 -1.87 21.51
N PHE A 467 -8.16 -1.92 22.84
CA PHE A 467 -9.36 -2.22 23.62
C PHE A 467 -10.50 -1.23 23.35
N GLY A 468 -10.21 0.08 23.32
CA GLY A 468 -11.21 1.11 22.97
C GLY A 468 -11.80 0.92 21.56
N LEU A 469 -10.97 0.57 20.57
CA LEU A 469 -11.43 0.27 19.21
C LEU A 469 -12.30 -0.99 19.12
N TRP A 470 -11.92 -2.06 19.82
CA TRP A 470 -12.72 -3.29 19.87
C TRP A 470 -14.03 -3.06 20.62
N ALA A 471 -14.02 -2.35 21.75
CA ALA A 471 -15.24 -2.00 22.49
C ALA A 471 -16.21 -1.15 21.65
N GLY A 472 -15.74 -0.05 21.06
CA GLY A 472 -16.60 0.83 20.25
C GLY A 472 -17.11 0.19 18.95
N ALA A 473 -16.36 -0.72 18.33
CA ALA A 473 -16.83 -1.43 17.13
C ALA A 473 -17.92 -2.48 17.44
N PHE A 474 -17.95 -2.99 18.68
CA PHE A 474 -18.85 -4.04 19.15
C PHE A 474 -19.89 -3.54 20.19
N GLU A 475 -20.04 -2.23 20.40
CA GLU A 475 -21.01 -1.66 21.37
C GLU A 475 -22.46 -2.08 21.08
N ASP A 476 -22.84 -2.20 19.80
CA ASP A 476 -24.14 -2.70 19.33
C ASP A 476 -24.24 -4.24 19.27
N VAL A 477 -23.24 -5.00 19.76
CA VAL A 477 -23.19 -6.47 19.68
C VAL A 477 -23.41 -7.09 21.05
N ALA A 478 -24.55 -7.78 21.20
CA ALA A 478 -24.87 -8.52 22.41
C ALA A 478 -23.87 -9.66 22.68
N ASP A 479 -23.82 -10.08 23.95
CA ASP A 479 -23.14 -11.28 24.42
C ASP A 479 -21.61 -11.35 24.19
N ILE A 480 -20.93 -10.19 24.21
CA ILE A 480 -19.47 -10.09 24.37
C ILE A 480 -19.10 -9.30 25.63
N ASP A 481 -18.30 -9.90 26.53
CA ASP A 481 -17.79 -9.28 27.75
C ASP A 481 -16.38 -8.67 27.62
N GLU A 482 -15.97 -7.87 28.61
CA GLU A 482 -14.65 -7.21 28.64
C GLU A 482 -13.49 -8.23 28.60
N GLY A 483 -13.64 -9.41 29.20
CA GLY A 483 -12.62 -10.46 29.19
C GLY A 483 -12.44 -11.09 27.80
N GLN A 484 -13.55 -11.30 27.08
CA GLN A 484 -13.56 -11.73 25.68
C GLN A 484 -12.91 -10.66 24.78
N LEU A 485 -13.27 -9.37 24.94
CA LEU A 485 -12.63 -8.26 24.22
C LEU A 485 -11.12 -8.16 24.52
N ARG A 486 -10.70 -8.25 25.78
CA ARG A 486 -9.28 -8.26 26.16
C ARG A 486 -8.54 -9.50 25.64
N SER A 487 -9.22 -10.65 25.49
CA SER A 487 -8.67 -11.82 24.81
C SER A 487 -8.45 -11.57 23.31
N LEU A 488 -9.34 -10.84 22.64
CA LEU A 488 -9.16 -10.42 21.24
C LEU A 488 -7.98 -9.45 21.11
N VAL A 489 -7.86 -8.43 21.98
CA VAL A 489 -6.73 -7.48 22.02
C VAL A 489 -5.38 -8.18 22.28
N ALA A 490 -5.36 -9.17 23.18
CA ALA A 490 -4.16 -9.95 23.47
C ALA A 490 -3.77 -10.90 22.33
N GLN A 491 -4.72 -11.22 21.44
CA GLN A 491 -4.49 -12.08 20.27
C GLN A 491 -4.09 -11.28 19.03
N PHE A 492 -4.90 -10.27 18.70
CA PHE A 492 -4.96 -9.58 17.43
C PHE A 492 -4.49 -8.13 17.59
N GLN A 493 -3.76 -7.62 16.60
CA GLN A 493 -3.24 -6.25 16.58
C GLN A 493 -3.64 -5.63 15.23
N LEU A 494 -4.90 -5.23 15.12
CA LEU A 494 -5.55 -4.90 13.85
C LEU A 494 -5.68 -3.39 13.66
N PRO A 495 -5.57 -2.88 12.42
CA PRO A 495 -5.90 -1.50 12.10
C PRO A 495 -7.37 -1.15 12.43
N PRO A 496 -7.70 0.12 12.73
CA PRO A 496 -9.06 0.53 13.12
C PRO A 496 -10.14 0.15 12.11
N HIS A 497 -9.85 0.26 10.81
CA HIS A 497 -10.80 -0.09 9.75
C HIS A 497 -11.04 -1.61 9.64
N VAL A 498 -10.06 -2.43 10.03
CA VAL A 498 -10.18 -3.90 10.04
C VAL A 498 -11.02 -4.35 11.23
N ILE A 499 -10.86 -3.74 12.41
CA ILE A 499 -11.71 -4.01 13.58
C ILE A 499 -13.18 -3.70 13.27
N ARG A 500 -13.44 -2.58 12.57
CA ARG A 500 -14.78 -2.23 12.07
C ARG A 500 -15.31 -3.26 11.05
N SER A 501 -14.49 -3.69 10.09
CA SER A 501 -14.87 -4.74 9.11
C SER A 501 -15.19 -6.09 9.78
N ALA A 502 -14.41 -6.47 10.80
CA ALA A 502 -14.67 -7.66 11.60
C ALA A 502 -16.02 -7.55 12.35
N ALA A 503 -16.27 -6.42 13.02
CA ALA A 503 -17.54 -6.17 13.72
C ALA A 503 -18.74 -6.11 12.76
N ASP A 504 -18.60 -5.46 11.61
CA ASP A 504 -19.61 -5.44 10.54
C ASP A 504 -19.89 -6.84 10.00
N THR A 505 -18.92 -7.74 10.04
CA THR A 505 -19.07 -9.15 9.64
C THR A 505 -19.79 -9.96 10.71
N VAL A 506 -19.40 -9.83 11.98
CA VAL A 506 -20.12 -10.44 13.10
C VAL A 506 -21.58 -9.97 13.15
N ARG A 507 -21.86 -8.68 12.92
CA ARG A 507 -23.23 -8.13 12.86
C ARG A 507 -24.07 -8.58 11.66
N ARG A 508 -23.47 -9.18 10.62
CA ARG A 508 -24.20 -9.84 9.51
C ARG A 508 -24.37 -11.33 9.71
N ASP A 509 -23.37 -11.97 10.33
CA ASP A 509 -23.27 -13.42 10.43
C ASP A 509 -23.81 -13.96 11.78
N LEU A 510 -24.18 -13.07 12.71
CA LEU A 510 -24.91 -13.42 13.94
C LEU A 510 -26.24 -14.11 13.56
N PRO A 511 -26.49 -15.35 14.00
CA PRO A 511 -27.77 -16.00 13.76
C PRO A 511 -28.87 -15.31 14.57
N GLY A 512 -30.07 -15.25 14.00
CA GLY A 512 -31.27 -14.91 14.76
C GLY A 512 -31.61 -16.07 15.70
N GLU A 513 -31.27 -15.89 16.99
CA GLU A 513 -31.51 -16.79 18.12
C GLU A 513 -30.52 -18.00 18.27
N ASP A 514 -29.98 -18.11 19.49
CA ASP A 514 -29.47 -19.27 20.23
C ASP A 514 -28.27 -20.17 19.81
N GLU A 515 -27.70 -20.16 18.59
CA GLU A 515 -26.67 -21.17 18.22
C GLU A 515 -25.19 -20.72 18.01
N LEU A 516 -24.82 -19.43 18.15
CA LEU A 516 -23.39 -19.01 18.11
C LEU A 516 -23.03 -17.91 19.13
N ASP A 517 -22.01 -18.18 19.94
CA ASP A 517 -21.32 -17.20 20.79
C ASP A 517 -20.69 -16.07 19.95
N ALA A 518 -21.04 -14.83 20.27
CA ALA A 518 -20.60 -13.64 19.57
C ALA A 518 -19.07 -13.44 19.65
N ALA A 519 -18.41 -13.84 20.75
CA ALA A 519 -16.96 -13.79 20.86
C ALA A 519 -16.27 -14.84 19.97
N SER A 520 -16.85 -16.03 19.82
CA SER A 520 -16.39 -17.04 18.86
C SER A 520 -16.53 -16.58 17.41
N LEU A 521 -17.57 -15.79 17.08
CA LEU A 521 -17.69 -15.11 15.79
C LEU A 521 -16.65 -13.99 15.63
N ALA A 522 -16.43 -13.15 16.65
CA ALA A 522 -15.42 -12.10 16.64
C ALA A 522 -13.99 -12.64 16.47
N TRP A 523 -13.66 -13.77 17.12
CA TRP A 523 -12.38 -14.46 16.94
C TRP A 523 -12.22 -14.98 15.50
N ARG A 524 -13.28 -15.58 14.92
CA ARG A 524 -13.28 -16.03 13.52
C ARG A 524 -13.15 -14.87 12.53
N ALA A 525 -13.78 -13.73 12.80
CA ALA A 525 -13.68 -12.53 11.97
C ALA A 525 -12.27 -11.90 12.04
N GLY A 526 -11.70 -11.77 13.25
CA GLY A 526 -10.31 -11.33 13.44
C GLY A 526 -9.28 -12.24 12.77
N LEU A 527 -9.49 -13.56 12.84
CA LEU A 527 -8.68 -14.55 12.11
C LEU A 527 -8.88 -14.43 10.59
N GLY A 528 -10.13 -14.24 10.15
CA GLY A 528 -10.53 -14.02 8.75
C GLY A 528 -9.79 -12.85 8.10
N GLU A 529 -9.86 -11.69 8.73
CA GLU A 529 -9.16 -10.47 8.30
C GLU A 529 -7.64 -10.64 8.36
N ALA A 530 -7.11 -11.30 9.40
CA ALA A 530 -5.67 -11.49 9.55
C ALA A 530 -5.03 -12.47 8.54
N ARG A 531 -5.83 -13.32 7.86
CA ARG A 531 -5.36 -14.16 6.75
C ARG A 531 -4.98 -13.32 5.51
N LEU A 532 -5.61 -12.14 5.34
CA LEU A 532 -5.44 -11.28 4.16
C LEU A 532 -4.01 -10.73 4.07
N GLY A 533 -3.19 -11.39 3.27
CA GLY A 533 -1.79 -11.07 3.01
C GLY A 533 -0.76 -12.11 3.49
N MET A 534 -1.17 -13.23 4.09
CA MET A 534 -0.24 -14.34 4.41
C MET A 534 -0.27 -15.50 3.40
N ASP A 535 -1.38 -15.73 2.68
CA ASP A 535 -1.50 -16.82 1.70
C ASP A 535 -0.52 -16.67 0.49
N GLU A 536 0.02 -15.47 0.22
CA GLU A 536 1.06 -15.24 -0.79
C GLU A 536 2.48 -15.59 -0.32
N LEU A 537 2.69 -15.76 1.00
CA LEU A 537 4.02 -15.76 1.63
C LEU A 537 4.40 -17.10 2.30
N GLY A 538 3.47 -18.05 2.38
CA GLY A 538 3.70 -19.37 2.97
C GLY A 538 2.52 -20.30 2.78
N ARG A 539 2.72 -21.60 3.03
CA ARG A 539 1.65 -22.59 2.92
C ARG A 539 0.80 -22.57 4.19
N ARG A 540 -0.43 -22.06 4.08
CA ARG A 540 -1.45 -22.19 5.13
C ARG A 540 -1.89 -23.67 5.27
N ILE A 541 -2.09 -24.10 6.50
CA ILE A 541 -2.67 -25.40 6.88
C ILE A 541 -3.77 -25.09 7.89
N GLU A 542 -5.01 -25.48 7.57
CA GLU A 542 -6.12 -25.47 8.51
C GLU A 542 -5.99 -26.69 9.43
N PRO A 543 -5.87 -26.54 10.77
CA PRO A 543 -5.48 -27.66 11.63
C PRO A 543 -6.57 -28.73 11.82
N GLU A 544 -6.36 -29.91 11.25
CA GLU A 544 -7.25 -31.06 11.42
C GLU A 544 -6.80 -32.01 12.54
N ALA A 545 -5.49 -32.19 12.74
CA ALA A 545 -4.94 -33.09 13.75
C ALA A 545 -5.13 -32.59 15.20
N GLY A 546 -5.48 -33.49 16.12
CA GLY A 546 -5.54 -33.24 17.57
C GLY A 546 -4.53 -34.06 18.37
N TRP A 547 -4.51 -33.90 19.71
CA TRP A 547 -3.62 -34.65 20.60
C TRP A 547 -3.78 -36.17 20.53
N HIS A 548 -4.91 -36.67 20.02
CA HIS A 548 -5.11 -38.08 19.75
C HIS A 548 -4.25 -38.58 18.57
N ASP A 549 -3.92 -37.73 17.61
CA ASP A 549 -3.26 -38.16 16.37
C ASP A 549 -1.73 -38.09 16.47
N LEU A 550 -1.23 -37.45 17.53
CA LEU A 550 0.18 -37.35 17.88
C LEU A 550 0.58 -38.44 18.89
N VAL A 551 1.56 -39.25 18.52
CA VAL A 551 2.21 -40.24 19.41
C VAL A 551 3.64 -39.77 19.69
N LEU A 552 3.93 -39.47 20.95
CA LEU A 552 5.26 -39.10 21.46
C LEU A 552 5.38 -39.55 22.92
N HIS A 553 6.60 -39.83 23.36
CA HIS A 553 6.97 -39.91 24.77
C HIS A 553 6.40 -38.75 25.62
N GLU A 554 5.95 -39.09 26.83
CA GLU A 554 5.26 -38.20 27.78
C GLU A 554 6.00 -36.88 28.09
N ARG A 555 7.34 -36.91 28.13
CA ARG A 555 8.17 -35.72 28.34
C ARG A 555 7.98 -34.69 27.22
N GLN A 556 8.07 -35.13 25.96
CA GLN A 556 7.85 -34.28 24.79
C GLN A 556 6.44 -33.72 24.78
N THR A 557 5.43 -34.57 24.99
CA THR A 557 4.02 -34.16 25.08
C THR A 557 3.78 -33.14 26.19
N SER A 558 4.48 -33.26 27.33
CA SER A 558 4.40 -32.28 28.42
C SER A 558 4.98 -30.92 28.02
N THR A 559 6.16 -30.88 27.39
CA THR A 559 6.73 -29.61 26.89
C THR A 559 5.90 -28.96 25.78
N LEU A 560 5.23 -29.76 24.93
CA LEU A 560 4.27 -29.20 23.94
C LEU A 560 3.06 -28.56 24.64
N ARG A 561 2.53 -29.18 25.70
CA ARG A 561 1.44 -28.59 26.51
C ARG A 561 1.89 -27.35 27.29
N GLU A 562 3.14 -27.32 27.74
CA GLU A 562 3.76 -26.15 28.38
C GLU A 562 3.86 -24.95 27.42
N ILE A 563 4.29 -25.19 26.16
CA ILE A 563 4.30 -24.18 25.09
C ILE A 563 2.89 -23.62 24.85
N VAL A 564 1.89 -24.49 24.68
CA VAL A 564 0.48 -24.08 24.50
C VAL A 564 -0.03 -23.28 25.70
N ALA A 565 0.23 -23.72 26.93
CA ALA A 565 -0.18 -23.02 28.13
C ALA A 565 0.44 -21.63 28.24
N HIS A 566 1.71 -21.48 27.84
CA HIS A 566 2.39 -20.17 27.77
C HIS A 566 1.74 -19.20 26.78
N VAL A 567 1.28 -19.68 25.61
CA VAL A 567 0.56 -18.83 24.65
C VAL A 567 -0.85 -18.52 25.18
N ARG A 568 -1.60 -19.52 25.65
CA ARG A 568 -2.98 -19.35 26.13
C ARG A 568 -3.10 -18.45 27.37
N ARG A 569 -2.07 -18.37 28.21
CA ARG A 569 -2.05 -17.50 29.42
C ARG A 569 -1.29 -16.18 29.22
N ARG A 570 -0.97 -15.80 27.98
CA ARG A 570 -0.19 -14.58 27.71
C ARG A 570 -0.90 -13.28 28.13
N ALA A 571 -2.23 -13.19 28.00
CA ALA A 571 -3.00 -12.03 28.47
C ALA A 571 -2.79 -11.83 29.98
N THR A 572 -3.14 -12.84 30.78
CA THR A 572 -2.96 -12.85 32.24
C THR A 572 -1.55 -12.52 32.69
N VAL A 573 -0.53 -13.20 32.15
CA VAL A 573 0.85 -12.97 32.61
C VAL A 573 1.40 -11.62 32.14
N HIS A 574 1.18 -11.23 30.88
CA HIS A 574 1.81 -10.02 30.33
C HIS A 574 1.03 -8.73 30.64
N GLN A 575 -0.31 -8.77 30.63
CA GLN A 575 -1.18 -7.61 30.86
C GLN A 575 -1.65 -7.57 32.32
N GLU A 576 -2.48 -8.52 32.79
CA GLU A 576 -3.07 -8.48 34.15
C GLU A 576 -1.99 -8.46 35.25
N TRP A 577 -0.92 -9.24 35.10
CA TRP A 577 0.21 -9.29 36.04
C TRP A 577 1.35 -8.34 35.66
N GLY A 578 1.18 -7.50 34.63
CA GLY A 578 2.09 -6.41 34.26
C GLY A 578 3.48 -6.80 33.74
N PHE A 579 3.76 -8.08 33.45
CA PHE A 579 5.10 -8.49 33.01
C PHE A 579 5.55 -7.82 31.71
N ALA A 580 4.63 -7.37 30.83
CA ALA A 580 4.97 -6.63 29.61
C ALA A 580 5.75 -5.33 29.89
N ALA A 581 5.37 -4.59 30.94
CA ALA A 581 6.03 -3.34 31.30
C ALA A 581 7.48 -3.54 31.78
N THR A 582 7.77 -4.73 32.33
CA THR A 582 9.11 -5.11 32.82
C THR A 582 9.95 -5.76 31.71
N LEU A 583 9.37 -6.69 30.96
CA LEU A 583 10.03 -7.45 29.89
C LEU A 583 9.92 -6.71 28.55
N ARG A 584 10.79 -5.72 28.35
CA ARG A 584 10.86 -4.90 27.12
C ARG A 584 11.13 -5.68 25.80
N ARG A 585 11.43 -6.98 25.87
CA ARG A 585 11.63 -7.94 24.76
C ARG A 585 11.31 -9.36 25.25
N GLY A 586 11.07 -10.30 24.32
CA GLY A 586 10.88 -11.72 24.65
C GLY A 586 9.45 -12.08 25.10
N LEU A 587 8.45 -11.27 24.72
CA LEU A 587 7.02 -11.55 24.96
C LEU A 587 6.47 -12.64 24.02
N GLY A 588 7.20 -12.99 22.97
CA GLY A 588 6.90 -14.13 22.11
C GLY A 588 7.23 -15.48 22.72
N VAL A 589 6.80 -16.55 22.04
CA VAL A 589 7.19 -17.92 22.34
C VAL A 589 7.97 -18.49 21.16
N THR A 590 9.27 -18.70 21.35
CA THR A 590 10.17 -19.30 20.35
C THR A 590 10.44 -20.78 20.68
N ALA A 591 10.20 -21.66 19.72
CA ALA A 591 10.41 -23.10 19.87
C ALA A 591 11.31 -23.69 18.77
N LEU A 592 12.08 -24.72 19.11
CA LEU A 592 12.85 -25.53 18.16
C LEU A 592 12.45 -27.00 18.25
N PHE A 593 11.96 -27.54 17.14
CA PHE A 593 11.57 -28.94 16.97
C PHE A 593 12.68 -29.70 16.22
N ALA A 594 13.43 -30.51 16.96
CA ALA A 594 14.63 -31.18 16.46
C ALA A 594 14.42 -32.68 16.34
N GLY A 595 14.60 -33.26 15.16
CA GLY A 595 14.45 -34.71 14.97
C GLY A 595 14.51 -35.11 13.50
N GLY A 596 14.52 -36.41 13.21
CA GLY A 596 14.60 -36.92 11.84
C GLY A 596 13.42 -36.50 10.94
N SER A 597 13.52 -36.78 9.64
CA SER A 597 12.36 -36.65 8.76
C SER A 597 11.27 -37.67 9.15
N GLY A 598 10.01 -37.28 8.99
CA GLY A 598 8.86 -38.14 9.30
C GLY A 598 8.60 -38.42 10.80
N THR A 599 9.28 -37.77 11.74
CA THR A 599 9.08 -37.96 13.20
C THR A 599 7.94 -37.12 13.82
N GLY A 600 7.12 -36.45 13.00
CA GLY A 600 5.93 -35.72 13.47
C GLY A 600 6.14 -34.26 13.87
N LYS A 601 7.28 -33.64 13.53
CA LYS A 601 7.57 -32.20 13.82
C LYS A 601 6.42 -31.27 13.37
N THR A 602 6.04 -31.34 12.10
CA THR A 602 4.96 -30.54 11.49
C THR A 602 3.58 -30.88 12.09
N LEU A 603 3.32 -32.17 12.36
CA LEU A 603 2.09 -32.64 12.99
C LEU A 603 1.92 -32.09 14.42
N ALA A 604 3.01 -31.99 15.20
CA ALA A 604 2.97 -31.39 16.52
C ALA A 604 2.70 -29.87 16.46
N ALA A 605 3.17 -29.17 15.43
CA ALA A 605 2.83 -27.76 15.20
C ALA A 605 1.34 -27.61 14.85
N GLU A 606 0.80 -28.49 14.01
CA GLU A 606 -0.62 -28.54 13.65
C GLU A 606 -1.52 -28.79 14.88
N VAL A 607 -1.19 -29.78 15.71
CA VAL A 607 -1.93 -30.08 16.95
C VAL A 607 -1.93 -28.89 17.92
N MET A 608 -0.82 -28.16 18.04
CA MET A 608 -0.78 -26.94 18.85
C MET A 608 -1.57 -25.78 18.22
N ALA A 609 -1.56 -25.63 16.90
CA ALA A 609 -2.38 -24.63 16.21
C ALA A 609 -3.88 -24.88 16.46
N LYS A 610 -4.33 -26.14 16.35
CA LYS A 610 -5.70 -26.58 16.65
C LYS A 610 -6.09 -26.28 18.10
N GLU A 611 -5.25 -26.65 19.05
CA GLU A 611 -5.46 -26.40 20.48
C GLU A 611 -5.48 -24.89 20.82
N LEU A 612 -4.78 -24.04 20.04
CA LEU A 612 -4.78 -22.59 20.23
C LEU A 612 -5.88 -21.85 19.45
N GLY A 613 -6.62 -22.52 18.56
CA GLY A 613 -7.63 -21.87 17.70
C GLY A 613 -7.03 -20.93 16.65
N LEU A 614 -5.84 -21.27 16.14
CA LEU A 614 -5.05 -20.47 15.20
C LEU A 614 -4.77 -21.25 13.91
N ASP A 615 -4.61 -20.54 12.79
CA ASP A 615 -4.05 -21.15 11.57
C ASP A 615 -2.56 -21.47 11.74
N LEU A 616 -2.11 -22.54 11.09
CA LEU A 616 -0.71 -22.89 10.92
C LEU A 616 -0.20 -22.35 9.57
N PHE A 617 0.82 -21.50 9.58
CA PHE A 617 1.53 -21.09 8.36
C PHE A 617 2.90 -21.74 8.31
N VAL A 618 3.16 -22.50 7.25
CA VAL A 618 4.46 -23.17 7.01
C VAL A 618 5.27 -22.37 6.01
N ILE A 619 6.43 -21.89 6.45
CA ILE A 619 7.40 -21.13 5.65
C ILE A 619 8.60 -22.06 5.41
N ASP A 620 8.82 -22.42 4.16
CA ASP A 620 10.00 -23.15 3.72
C ASP A 620 11.19 -22.18 3.60
N LEU A 621 12.15 -22.29 4.52
CA LEU A 621 13.32 -21.40 4.56
C LEU A 621 14.25 -21.58 3.34
N SER A 622 14.22 -22.72 2.66
CA SER A 622 15.01 -22.92 1.44
C SER A 622 14.51 -22.04 0.29
N GLN A 623 13.18 -21.85 0.19
CA GLN A 623 12.55 -21.04 -0.86
C GLN A 623 12.72 -19.54 -0.63
N VAL A 624 12.75 -19.08 0.63
CA VAL A 624 12.92 -17.66 0.97
C VAL A 624 14.34 -17.15 0.69
N VAL A 625 15.34 -18.04 0.72
CA VAL A 625 16.78 -17.73 0.56
C VAL A 625 17.26 -17.84 -0.90
N SER A 626 16.59 -18.63 -1.74
CA SER A 626 17.18 -19.17 -2.98
C SER A 626 17.04 -18.32 -4.26
N LYS A 627 16.67 -17.03 -4.16
CA LYS A 627 16.55 -16.14 -5.35
C LYS A 627 17.52 -14.96 -5.37
N TYR A 628 17.42 -14.00 -4.45
CA TYR A 628 18.32 -12.84 -4.43
C TYR A 628 18.72 -12.40 -3.02
N ILE A 629 20.03 -12.22 -2.80
CA ILE A 629 20.60 -11.73 -1.54
C ILE A 629 20.03 -10.33 -1.25
N GLY A 630 19.30 -10.20 -0.13
CA GLY A 630 18.61 -8.98 0.27
C GLY A 630 17.09 -9.00 0.08
N GLU A 631 16.55 -9.82 -0.83
CA GLU A 631 15.10 -10.06 -0.89
C GLU A 631 14.65 -10.94 0.29
N THR A 632 15.49 -11.85 0.78
CA THR A 632 15.29 -12.67 1.98
C THR A 632 14.81 -11.84 3.17
N GLU A 633 15.44 -10.69 3.46
CA GLU A 633 15.05 -9.84 4.59
C GLU A 633 13.69 -9.18 4.34
N LYS A 634 13.43 -8.68 3.13
CA LYS A 634 12.14 -8.08 2.73
C LYS A 634 11.00 -9.09 2.81
N ASN A 635 11.24 -10.34 2.41
CA ASN A 635 10.26 -11.42 2.44
C ASN A 635 9.98 -11.89 3.87
N LEU A 636 11.03 -12.10 4.69
CA LEU A 636 10.85 -12.37 6.13
C LEU A 636 10.15 -11.20 6.84
N ARG A 637 10.45 -9.95 6.47
CA ARG A 637 9.74 -8.75 6.96
C ARG A 637 8.24 -8.85 6.64
N LYS A 638 7.87 -9.07 5.37
CA LYS A 638 6.48 -9.26 4.94
C LYS A 638 5.77 -10.38 5.72
N VAL A 639 6.42 -11.54 5.93
CA VAL A 639 5.89 -12.67 6.72
C VAL A 639 5.56 -12.26 8.15
N PHE A 640 6.54 -11.71 8.90
CA PHE A 640 6.30 -11.34 10.30
C PHE A 640 5.35 -10.13 10.42
N ASP A 641 5.42 -9.13 9.54
CA ASP A 641 4.54 -7.95 9.57
C ASP A 641 3.07 -8.30 9.27
N ALA A 642 2.81 -9.34 8.47
CA ALA A 642 1.47 -9.89 8.27
C ALA A 642 1.02 -10.74 9.47
N ALA A 643 1.90 -11.64 9.94
CA ALA A 643 1.61 -12.51 11.09
C ALA A 643 1.35 -11.73 12.39
N GLU A 644 2.01 -10.60 12.60
CA GLU A 644 1.83 -9.74 13.79
C GLU A 644 0.41 -9.17 13.93
N ARG A 645 -0.39 -9.14 12.85
CA ARG A 645 -1.80 -8.75 12.89
C ARG A 645 -2.68 -9.84 13.52
N GLY A 646 -2.44 -11.09 13.11
CA GLY A 646 -3.24 -12.25 13.48
C GLY A 646 -2.77 -13.02 14.71
N GLY A 647 -1.49 -12.91 15.05
CA GLY A 647 -0.85 -13.76 16.07
C GLY A 647 -0.86 -15.24 15.70
N ALA A 648 -0.83 -15.58 14.41
CA ALA A 648 -0.90 -16.95 13.89
C ALA A 648 0.33 -17.80 14.27
N LEU A 649 0.24 -19.12 14.12
CA LEU A 649 1.35 -20.02 14.42
C LEU A 649 2.28 -20.12 13.21
N LEU A 650 3.50 -19.60 13.35
CA LEU A 650 4.53 -19.65 12.31
C LEU A 650 5.41 -20.90 12.48
N LEU A 651 5.51 -21.71 11.42
CA LEU A 651 6.41 -22.85 11.35
C LEU A 651 7.44 -22.64 10.23
N PHE A 652 8.67 -22.34 10.62
CA PHE A 652 9.82 -22.27 9.72
C PHE A 652 10.41 -23.67 9.56
N ASP A 653 10.14 -24.31 8.43
CA ASP A 653 10.62 -25.66 8.13
C ASP A 653 12.02 -25.64 7.51
N GLU A 654 12.71 -26.77 7.57
CA GLU A 654 14.07 -26.99 7.06
C GLU A 654 15.12 -25.94 7.49
N ALA A 655 15.12 -25.52 8.76
CA ALA A 655 16.05 -24.46 9.21
C ALA A 655 17.53 -24.83 9.02
N ASP A 656 17.89 -26.12 8.95
CA ASP A 656 19.24 -26.58 8.58
C ASP A 656 19.74 -26.04 7.21
N ALA A 657 18.87 -25.57 6.32
CA ALA A 657 19.27 -24.84 5.11
C ALA A 657 20.01 -23.51 5.42
N LEU A 658 19.64 -22.82 6.51
CA LEU A 658 20.35 -21.64 7.01
C LEU A 658 21.64 -21.99 7.78
N PHE A 659 21.61 -23.10 8.53
CA PHE A 659 22.65 -23.46 9.51
C PHE A 659 23.65 -24.53 9.04
N GLY A 660 23.53 -25.03 7.81
CA GLY A 660 24.44 -26.03 7.24
C GLY A 660 25.90 -25.61 7.38
N LYS A 661 26.72 -26.49 7.99
CA LYS A 661 28.08 -26.19 8.48
C LYS A 661 28.95 -25.38 7.50
N ARG A 662 29.04 -24.07 7.72
CA ARG A 662 30.01 -23.20 7.03
C ARG A 662 31.28 -23.10 7.86
N SER A 663 32.29 -23.88 7.46
CA SER A 663 33.60 -23.91 8.11
C SER A 663 34.42 -22.67 7.76
N GLU A 664 34.99 -22.01 8.78
CA GLU A 664 36.03 -20.97 8.70
C GLU A 664 35.80 -19.83 7.68
N VAL A 665 35.37 -18.68 8.20
CA VAL A 665 35.20 -17.41 7.47
C VAL A 665 36.35 -17.13 6.49
N LYS A 666 36.09 -17.35 5.19
CA LYS A 666 37.02 -17.02 4.10
C LYS A 666 36.39 -16.20 2.97
N ASP A 667 35.07 -16.21 2.82
CA ASP A 667 34.40 -15.50 1.72
C ASP A 667 33.41 -14.40 2.16
N SER A 668 33.09 -13.53 1.21
CA SER A 668 32.12 -12.44 1.30
C SER A 668 30.68 -12.95 1.49
N HIS A 669 30.32 -14.06 0.85
CA HIS A 669 28.96 -14.62 0.85
C HIS A 669 28.49 -15.08 2.24
N ASP A 670 29.39 -15.52 3.11
CA ASP A 670 29.06 -16.01 4.45
C ASP A 670 28.72 -14.90 5.45
N ARG A 671 29.13 -13.65 5.18
CA ARG A 671 28.72 -12.51 6.01
C ARG A 671 27.24 -12.16 5.83
N TYR A 672 26.68 -12.39 4.65
CA TYR A 672 25.26 -12.14 4.38
C TYR A 672 24.36 -13.19 5.04
N ALA A 673 24.69 -14.48 4.95
CA ALA A 673 23.92 -15.54 5.61
C ALA A 673 23.84 -15.36 7.14
N ASN A 674 24.95 -14.94 7.78
CA ASN A 674 24.96 -14.61 9.21
C ASN A 674 24.07 -13.41 9.58
N LEU A 675 23.89 -12.46 8.66
CA LEU A 675 22.99 -11.31 8.84
C LEU A 675 21.52 -11.74 8.71
N GLU A 676 21.19 -12.56 7.72
CA GLU A 676 19.84 -13.12 7.50
C GLU A 676 19.39 -13.99 8.70
N VAL A 677 20.26 -14.87 9.20
CA VAL A 677 20.05 -15.62 10.44
C VAL A 677 19.83 -14.71 11.65
N SER A 678 20.63 -13.65 11.77
CA SER A 678 20.50 -12.68 12.87
C SER A 678 19.19 -11.89 12.80
N TYR A 679 18.72 -11.56 11.59
CA TYR A 679 17.44 -10.91 11.36
C TYR A 679 16.26 -11.83 11.69
N LEU A 680 16.29 -13.10 11.22
CA LEU A 680 15.26 -14.09 11.55
C LEU A 680 15.11 -14.26 13.06
N LEU A 681 16.22 -14.45 13.79
CA LEU A 681 16.23 -14.52 15.26
C LEU A 681 15.64 -13.25 15.89
N MET A 682 16.06 -12.07 15.44
CA MET A 682 15.58 -10.79 15.97
C MET A 682 14.06 -10.62 15.75
N ARG A 683 13.52 -11.04 14.60
CA ARG A 683 12.07 -11.02 14.35
C ARG A 683 11.34 -12.05 15.20
N MET A 684 11.88 -13.25 15.37
CA MET A 684 11.30 -14.26 16.28
C MET A 684 11.30 -13.82 17.76
N GLU A 685 12.32 -13.08 18.22
CA GLU A 685 12.35 -12.48 19.57
C GLU A 685 11.34 -11.33 19.76
N ALA A 686 10.98 -10.64 18.66
CA ALA A 686 10.05 -9.50 18.66
C ALA A 686 8.58 -9.92 18.44
N TYR A 687 8.35 -11.02 17.75
CA TYR A 687 7.02 -11.53 17.41
C TYR A 687 6.21 -11.87 18.69
N ARG A 688 5.05 -11.22 18.90
CA ARG A 688 4.19 -11.47 20.09
C ARG A 688 3.53 -12.87 20.11
N GLY A 689 3.57 -13.62 19.01
CA GLY A 689 2.93 -14.95 18.86
C GLY A 689 3.86 -16.14 19.11
N LEU A 690 3.48 -17.30 18.56
CA LEU A 690 4.26 -18.55 18.60
C LEU A 690 4.99 -18.76 17.27
N ALA A 691 6.32 -18.82 17.33
CA ALA A 691 7.18 -19.11 16.18
C ALA A 691 8.04 -20.34 16.45
N ILE A 692 7.93 -21.34 15.57
CA ILE A 692 8.57 -22.64 15.66
C ILE A 692 9.57 -22.78 14.51
N LEU A 693 10.77 -23.25 14.82
CA LEU A 693 11.75 -23.73 13.85
C LEU A 693 11.74 -25.26 13.84
N THR A 694 11.78 -25.90 12.68
CA THR A 694 12.14 -27.33 12.60
C THR A 694 13.63 -27.48 12.27
N THR A 695 14.24 -28.60 12.68
CA THR A 695 15.52 -29.02 12.09
C THR A 695 15.68 -30.53 12.08
N ASN A 696 16.41 -31.05 11.08
CA ASN A 696 16.92 -32.42 11.09
C ASN A 696 18.30 -32.52 11.77
N MET A 697 19.04 -31.42 11.90
CA MET A 697 20.45 -31.39 12.28
C MET A 697 20.74 -30.51 13.51
N LYS A 698 20.11 -30.80 14.67
CA LYS A 698 20.35 -30.08 15.95
C LYS A 698 21.83 -29.84 16.31
N LYS A 699 22.73 -30.76 15.93
CA LYS A 699 24.18 -30.67 16.18
C LYS A 699 24.94 -29.70 15.24
N ALA A 700 24.28 -29.13 14.24
CA ALA A 700 24.84 -28.08 13.37
C ALA A 700 24.55 -26.66 13.88
N LEU A 701 23.51 -26.51 14.71
CA LEU A 701 23.14 -25.23 15.33
C LEU A 701 24.20 -24.76 16.33
N ASP A 702 24.49 -23.47 16.34
CA ASP A 702 25.46 -22.89 17.26
C ASP A 702 24.89 -22.62 18.68
N THR A 703 25.79 -22.38 19.63
CA THR A 703 25.43 -22.20 21.05
C THR A 703 24.80 -20.83 21.36
N ALA A 704 24.96 -19.82 20.50
CA ALA A 704 24.29 -18.53 20.63
C ALA A 704 22.85 -18.57 20.10
N PHE A 705 22.61 -19.24 18.97
CA PHE A 705 21.27 -19.58 18.47
C PHE A 705 20.44 -20.30 19.54
N MET A 706 21.00 -21.36 20.12
CA MET A 706 20.36 -22.17 21.17
C MET A 706 20.05 -21.41 22.47
N ARG A 707 20.64 -20.22 22.71
CA ARG A 707 20.34 -19.35 23.88
C ARG A 707 19.15 -18.42 23.65
N ARG A 708 18.70 -18.24 22.41
CA ARG A 708 17.58 -17.35 22.03
C ARG A 708 16.25 -18.07 21.87
N ILE A 709 16.31 -19.39 21.75
CA ILE A 709 15.14 -20.27 21.72
C ILE A 709 14.67 -20.53 23.15
N ARG A 710 13.38 -20.28 23.43
CA ARG A 710 12.77 -20.48 24.75
C ARG A 710 12.50 -21.96 25.05
N PHE A 711 12.05 -22.72 24.06
CA PHE A 711 11.70 -24.15 24.20
C PHE A 711 12.38 -25.02 23.14
N VAL A 712 12.96 -26.15 23.55
CA VAL A 712 13.58 -27.12 22.63
C VAL A 712 12.93 -28.48 22.84
N VAL A 713 12.30 -29.01 21.80
CA VAL A 713 11.62 -30.32 21.80
C VAL A 713 12.38 -31.26 20.88
N ASP A 714 12.94 -32.32 21.46
CA ASP A 714 13.60 -33.40 20.72
C ASP A 714 12.57 -34.47 20.32
N PHE A 715 12.43 -34.70 19.02
CA PHE A 715 11.59 -35.73 18.39
C PHE A 715 12.49 -36.94 18.02
N PRO A 716 12.68 -37.92 18.94
CA PRO A 716 13.47 -39.10 18.66
C PRO A 716 12.83 -39.97 17.57
N PHE A 717 13.57 -40.98 17.11
CA PHE A 717 12.99 -42.05 16.31
C PHE A 717 12.06 -42.89 17.19
N PRO A 718 10.81 -43.20 16.76
CA PRO A 718 9.82 -43.83 17.63
C PRO A 718 10.22 -45.24 18.05
N ALA A 719 10.05 -45.54 19.34
CA ALA A 719 10.24 -46.86 19.92
C ALA A 719 9.17 -47.86 19.42
N GLU A 720 9.39 -49.15 19.61
CA GLU A 720 8.50 -50.21 19.08
C GLU A 720 7.05 -50.08 19.59
N HIS A 721 6.85 -49.77 20.88
CA HIS A 721 5.53 -49.51 21.43
C HIS A 721 4.87 -48.23 20.87
N GLU A 722 5.65 -47.17 20.60
CA GLU A 722 5.16 -45.96 19.91
C GLU A 722 4.78 -46.29 18.45
N ARG A 723 5.55 -47.13 17.74
CA ARG A 723 5.22 -47.56 16.38
C ARG A 723 3.95 -48.41 16.34
N ALA A 724 3.73 -49.30 17.30
CA ALA A 724 2.48 -50.06 17.44
C ALA A 724 1.27 -49.13 17.67
N GLU A 725 1.44 -48.08 18.48
CA GLU A 725 0.43 -47.05 18.71
C GLU A 725 0.12 -46.26 17.44
N ILE A 726 1.14 -45.83 16.68
CA ILE A 726 0.96 -45.17 15.38
C ILE A 726 0.23 -46.11 14.41
N TRP A 727 0.60 -47.40 14.33
CA TRP A 727 -0.09 -48.39 13.50
C TRP A 727 -1.56 -48.58 13.87
N ARG A 728 -1.93 -48.50 15.16
CA ARG A 728 -3.33 -48.57 15.62
C ARG A 728 -4.14 -47.30 15.33
N ARG A 729 -3.50 -46.15 15.10
CA ARG A 729 -4.17 -44.87 14.79
C ARG A 729 -4.16 -44.49 13.30
N VAL A 730 -3.20 -44.97 12.52
CA VAL A 730 -3.02 -44.61 11.09
C VAL A 730 -4.04 -45.28 10.16
N LEU A 731 -4.74 -46.31 10.63
CA LEU A 731 -5.79 -47.02 9.89
C LEU A 731 -7.17 -46.53 10.38
N PRO A 732 -7.96 -45.84 9.52
CA PRO A 732 -9.33 -45.43 9.88
C PRO A 732 -10.21 -46.62 10.35
N PRO A 733 -11.12 -46.42 11.32
CA PRO A 733 -12.02 -47.49 11.79
C PRO A 733 -12.91 -48.12 10.71
N GLN A 734 -13.13 -47.41 9.60
CA GLN A 734 -13.90 -47.86 8.44
C GLN A 734 -13.08 -48.73 7.47
N THR A 735 -11.75 -48.82 7.63
CA THR A 735 -10.88 -49.61 6.75
C THR A 735 -11.18 -51.11 6.93
N PRO A 736 -11.58 -51.84 5.88
CA PRO A 736 -11.92 -53.25 5.99
C PRO A 736 -10.65 -54.08 6.15
N THR A 737 -10.26 -54.41 7.37
CA THR A 737 -9.07 -55.21 7.69
C THR A 737 -9.40 -56.71 7.84
N LYS A 738 -8.36 -57.54 7.76
CA LYS A 738 -8.41 -58.98 8.03
C LYS A 738 -7.03 -59.46 8.48
N GLY A 739 -6.88 -59.77 9.78
CA GLY A 739 -5.62 -60.27 10.33
C GLY A 739 -4.46 -59.27 10.25
N ILE A 740 -4.74 -57.97 10.38
CA ILE A 740 -3.70 -56.95 10.59
C ILE A 740 -3.30 -56.99 12.06
N ASP A 741 -1.99 -57.06 12.31
CA ASP A 741 -1.39 -57.15 13.64
C ASP A 741 -0.44 -55.94 13.83
N PRO A 742 -0.87 -54.89 14.56
CA PRO A 742 -0.09 -53.66 14.74
C PRO A 742 1.25 -53.88 15.44
N GLU A 743 1.33 -54.88 16.31
CA GLU A 743 2.52 -55.24 17.07
C GLU A 743 3.54 -55.99 16.19
N LEU A 744 3.10 -56.79 15.21
CA LEU A 744 3.97 -57.30 14.14
C LEU A 744 4.39 -56.19 13.15
N LEU A 745 3.48 -55.27 12.81
CA LEU A 745 3.80 -54.10 11.96
C LEU A 745 4.82 -53.16 12.63
N ALA A 746 4.79 -53.06 13.96
CA ALA A 746 5.72 -52.24 14.75
C ALA A 746 7.18 -52.70 14.66
N GLN A 747 7.44 -53.95 14.26
CA GLN A 747 8.80 -54.45 14.07
C GLN A 747 9.54 -53.72 12.94
N LEU A 748 8.83 -53.16 11.96
CA LEU A 748 9.44 -52.30 10.94
C LEU A 748 10.13 -51.09 11.58
N THR A 749 11.44 -50.94 11.34
CA THR A 749 12.21 -49.80 11.85
C THR A 749 12.04 -48.59 10.93
N VAL A 750 10.85 -47.98 10.95
CA VAL A 750 10.45 -46.80 10.15
C VAL A 750 9.86 -45.67 11.02
N ALA A 751 9.93 -44.43 10.51
CA ALA A 751 9.33 -43.26 11.15
C ALA A 751 7.83 -43.12 10.81
N GLY A 752 7.08 -42.32 11.58
CA GLY A 752 5.63 -42.17 11.45
C GLY A 752 5.14 -41.75 10.06
N GLY A 753 5.89 -40.88 9.37
CA GLY A 753 5.60 -40.50 7.97
C GLY A 753 5.62 -41.70 7.02
N SER A 754 6.60 -42.59 7.15
CA SER A 754 6.67 -43.82 6.35
C SER A 754 5.65 -44.87 6.78
N ILE A 755 5.27 -44.92 8.06
CA ILE A 755 4.13 -45.73 8.53
C ILE A 755 2.84 -45.31 7.79
N ARG A 756 2.57 -44.01 7.67
CA ARG A 756 1.44 -43.47 6.89
C ARG A 756 1.53 -43.81 5.40
N ASN A 757 2.71 -43.71 4.79
CA ASN A 757 2.93 -44.08 3.38
C ASN A 757 2.65 -45.57 3.13
N ILE A 758 3.11 -46.45 4.02
CA ILE A 758 2.92 -47.90 3.92
C ILE A 758 1.45 -48.28 4.16
N ALA A 759 0.79 -47.69 5.16
CA ALA A 759 -0.64 -47.86 5.42
C ALA A 759 -1.49 -47.51 4.19
N LEU A 760 -1.28 -46.32 3.63
CA LEU A 760 -2.03 -45.83 2.47
C LEU A 760 -1.76 -46.68 1.22
N SER A 761 -0.49 -47.02 0.95
CA SER A 761 -0.14 -47.87 -0.20
C SER A 761 -0.71 -49.30 -0.05
N GLY A 762 -0.70 -49.86 1.16
CA GLY A 762 -1.32 -51.16 1.44
C GLY A 762 -2.83 -51.13 1.24
N ALA A 763 -3.50 -50.04 1.62
CA ALA A 763 -4.93 -49.85 1.39
C ALA A 763 -5.28 -49.76 -0.12
N PHE A 764 -4.47 -49.06 -0.92
CA PHE A 764 -4.64 -49.04 -2.39
C PHE A 764 -4.45 -50.43 -3.02
N LEU A 765 -3.43 -51.19 -2.59
CA LEU A 765 -3.22 -52.57 -3.06
C LEU A 765 -4.41 -53.49 -2.71
N ALA A 766 -4.95 -53.36 -1.50
CA ALA A 766 -6.14 -54.12 -1.09
C ALA A 766 -7.38 -53.77 -1.92
N ALA A 767 -7.57 -52.47 -2.23
CA ALA A 767 -8.68 -51.99 -3.03
C ALA A 767 -8.61 -52.44 -4.51
N GLU A 768 -7.42 -52.44 -5.12
CA GLU A 768 -7.18 -52.95 -6.47
C GLU A 768 -7.46 -54.46 -6.57
N GLU A 769 -7.12 -55.24 -5.53
CA GLU A 769 -7.45 -56.66 -5.43
C GLU A 769 -8.93 -56.93 -5.06
N GLY A 770 -9.69 -55.91 -4.65
CA GLY A 770 -11.06 -56.04 -4.15
C GLY A 770 -11.20 -56.81 -2.84
N ASP A 771 -10.13 -56.98 -2.07
CA ASP A 771 -10.06 -57.75 -0.82
C ASP A 771 -9.83 -56.83 0.40
N ARG A 772 -9.97 -57.39 1.60
CA ARG A 772 -9.69 -56.69 2.86
C ARG A 772 -8.19 -56.46 3.05
N LEU A 773 -7.81 -55.36 3.69
CA LEU A 773 -6.43 -55.04 4.03
C LEU A 773 -5.82 -56.15 4.91
N GLN A 774 -4.73 -56.75 4.43
CA GLN A 774 -4.05 -57.92 5.01
C GLN A 774 -2.53 -57.69 5.09
N MET A 775 -1.84 -58.44 5.96
CA MET A 775 -0.38 -58.37 6.11
C MET A 775 0.38 -58.58 4.79
N ARG A 776 -0.19 -59.31 3.81
CA ARG A 776 0.36 -59.45 2.45
C ARG A 776 0.49 -58.11 1.71
N HIS A 777 -0.52 -57.25 1.81
CA HIS A 777 -0.54 -55.91 1.20
C HIS A 777 0.41 -54.97 1.93
N MET A 778 0.46 -55.06 3.26
CA MET A 778 1.41 -54.32 4.10
C MET A 778 2.85 -54.70 3.77
N LEU A 779 3.15 -55.98 3.54
CA LEU A 779 4.48 -56.47 3.16
C LEU A 779 4.91 -55.94 1.79
N ALA A 780 4.00 -55.90 0.82
CA ALA A 780 4.25 -55.33 -0.50
C ALA A 780 4.51 -53.81 -0.42
N ALA A 781 3.66 -53.07 0.30
CA ALA A 781 3.83 -51.63 0.53
C ALA A 781 5.13 -51.30 1.30
N ALA A 782 5.47 -52.09 2.32
CA ALA A 782 6.70 -51.94 3.09
C ALA A 782 7.94 -52.16 2.22
N ARG A 783 7.93 -53.12 1.29
CA ARG A 783 9.04 -53.32 0.33
C ARG A 783 9.26 -52.08 -0.54
N THR A 784 8.20 -51.49 -1.08
CA THR A 784 8.29 -50.29 -1.92
C THR A 784 8.83 -49.07 -1.15
N GLU A 785 8.32 -48.82 0.07
CA GLU A 785 8.81 -47.69 0.89
C GLU A 785 10.25 -47.94 1.39
N TYR A 786 10.64 -49.17 1.74
CA TYR A 786 12.04 -49.48 2.10
C TYR A 786 13.01 -49.26 0.93
N VAL A 787 12.65 -49.63 -0.30
CA VAL A 787 13.44 -49.34 -1.50
C VAL A 787 13.60 -47.82 -1.70
N LYS A 788 12.52 -47.05 -1.53
CA LYS A 788 12.54 -45.58 -1.57
C LYS A 788 13.35 -44.93 -0.44
N LEU A 789 13.53 -45.63 0.68
CA LEU A 789 14.40 -45.25 1.81
C LEU A 789 15.84 -45.80 1.67
N GLU A 790 16.21 -46.34 0.50
CA GLU A 790 17.51 -46.99 0.23
C GLU A 790 17.90 -48.09 1.23
N ARG A 791 16.90 -48.80 1.77
CA ARG A 791 17.07 -49.82 2.82
C ARG A 791 16.50 -51.18 2.42
N SER A 792 17.11 -52.23 2.95
CA SER A 792 16.63 -53.61 2.81
C SER A 792 15.80 -54.02 4.03
N LEU A 793 14.64 -54.64 3.81
CA LEU A 793 13.87 -55.32 4.87
C LEU A 793 14.64 -56.54 5.39
N THR A 794 14.75 -56.69 6.71
CA THR A 794 15.39 -57.85 7.32
C THR A 794 14.38 -58.96 7.63
N ALA A 795 14.84 -60.22 7.65
CA ALA A 795 14.03 -61.38 8.05
C ALA A 795 13.64 -61.40 9.56
N SER A 796 14.10 -60.41 10.32
CA SER A 796 13.61 -60.07 11.66
C SER A 796 12.34 -59.21 11.62
N GLU A 797 12.29 -58.18 10.77
CA GLU A 797 11.22 -57.17 10.72
C GLU A 797 9.90 -57.68 10.11
N VAL A 798 9.94 -58.78 9.33
CA VAL A 798 8.77 -59.36 8.63
C VAL A 798 8.39 -60.75 9.15
N ARG A 799 8.82 -61.10 10.37
CA ARG A 799 8.64 -62.45 10.92
C ARG A 799 7.20 -62.66 11.36
N GLY A 800 6.53 -63.70 10.82
CA GLY A 800 5.13 -64.03 11.13
C GLY A 800 4.08 -63.25 10.35
N TRP A 801 4.48 -62.52 9.30
CA TRP A 801 3.57 -61.76 8.42
C TRP A 801 2.86 -62.62 7.34
N VAL A 802 3.30 -63.87 7.16
CA VAL A 802 2.85 -64.85 6.15
C VAL A 802 2.88 -66.25 6.76
#